data_AF-A0AAN6N1L1-F1
#
_entry.id   AF-A0AAN6N1L1-F1
#
_cell.length_a   1.000
_cell.length_b   1.000
_cell.length_c   1.000
_cell.angle_alpha   90.00
_cell.angle_beta   90.00
_cell.angle_gamma   90.00
#
_symmetry.space_group_name_H-M   'P 1'
#
loop_
_entity.id
_entity.type
_entity.pdbx_description
1 polymer ?
#
loop_
_entity_poly.entity_id
_entity_poly.type
_entity_poly.pdbx_seq_one_letter_code
_entity_poly.pdbx_strand_id
1 'polypeptide(L)'
;MVSKWVTASLAAAWAVTGVLATPAPQATDSSPSSTGSADAAPTDTGDIATDFVSSLIYNATQLDEEAAPANKRTSSSCGQSQSLVVDLGYAKYQGYSNATTGLNYWRGIRYAQAPTGNLRWQPPHLPANQNNTPVTQANGFGPICPQTLPSVPNVPFIPGNEDCLFLNVYAPPNAQNLPVLVWIHGGGYGYGDGTQDMAEIINANNKGFIAVTIQYRLGAFGFLSSAEVKKRGVVNAGILDQALALAWVKQFICQFGGDAASVTISGESAGGGSVMYHDLAVNGSLGTLFFDQSIAASPYLPFQYSYDDAKPTQFYYSFSQAAGCNSSGAVFDCLVGKDTNTLQQANYATTQTATYGYWAFCPVTDNAYIINLASQQLGSKKVNGEKLLVGHNANEGPLFVPPTITTQDDLVGWLHAEFPNLSDAQINSILAQNPNSANTDPNGPRFETDGLSSPWNAVNVSQDANGQQQRANNIYAEATFVCPSYWMASAFSGGQQQQSAWLYQYSVPFAWHTTDVATYFGPQTPNQSEEFALAFQQVWGNFVVSGNPSIRSSVANGASSANPTAVNGAPSWPAWTDNSPKQLNLNSTGGTPYQFTTQWGVTVTQFQQPGLQNAISVVPADTWEGGRGARCAFYKGLAPSIPA
;
A
#
# COMPACT_ATOMS: atom_id res chain seq x y z
N MET A 1 -22.67 -0.04 -1.74
CA MET A 1 -22.68 0.85 -0.54
C MET A 1 -21.29 1.00 0.11
N VAL A 2 -20.20 0.51 -0.51
CA VAL A 2 -18.85 0.50 0.08
C VAL A 2 -17.93 1.59 -0.50
N SER A 3 -18.17 2.12 -1.71
CA SER A 3 -17.38 3.24 -2.26
C SER A 3 -17.65 4.61 -1.63
N LYS A 4 -18.71 4.73 -0.83
CA LYS A 4 -18.89 5.95 -0.03
C LYS A 4 -17.80 6.07 1.04
N TRP A 5 -17.17 5.00 1.50
CA TRP A 5 -16.34 5.06 2.71
C TRP A 5 -14.91 5.56 2.48
N VAL A 6 -14.28 5.30 1.33
CA VAL A 6 -12.89 5.76 1.09
C VAL A 6 -12.84 7.30 0.95
N THR A 7 -13.84 7.91 0.31
CA THR A 7 -13.96 9.38 0.25
C THR A 7 -14.79 10.00 1.39
N ALA A 8 -15.72 9.28 2.04
CA ALA A 8 -16.54 9.86 3.13
C ALA A 8 -15.94 9.70 4.53
N SER A 9 -15.01 8.78 4.77
CA SER A 9 -14.43 8.60 6.12
C SER A 9 -13.49 9.74 6.52
N LEU A 10 -12.90 10.45 5.54
CA LEU A 10 -12.21 11.72 5.79
C LEU A 10 -13.17 12.92 5.85
N ALA A 11 -14.38 12.82 5.27
CA ALA A 11 -15.35 13.91 5.22
C ALA A 11 -16.27 14.03 6.45
N ALA A 12 -16.41 12.99 7.29
CA ALA A 12 -17.41 12.95 8.37
C ALA A 12 -16.94 13.53 9.74
N ALA A 13 -15.71 14.03 9.85
CA ALA A 13 -15.10 14.48 11.11
C ALA A 13 -15.46 15.91 11.57
N TRP A 14 -16.17 16.71 10.76
CA TRP A 14 -16.28 18.16 10.97
C TRP A 14 -17.70 18.64 11.23
N ALA A 15 -18.26 18.26 12.38
CA ALA A 15 -19.36 18.99 13.00
C ALA A 15 -19.36 18.75 14.51
N VAL A 16 -19.57 19.84 15.27
CA VAL A 16 -19.81 19.95 16.72
C VAL A 16 -18.61 20.42 17.54
N THR A 17 -18.62 21.71 17.89
CA THR A 17 -17.79 22.37 18.91
C THR A 17 -18.59 22.54 20.21
N GLY A 18 -17.93 22.42 21.38
CA GLY A 18 -18.54 22.70 22.68
C GLY A 18 -17.66 22.42 23.92
N VAL A 19 -16.81 23.40 24.25
CA VAL A 19 -16.16 23.81 25.53
C VAL A 19 -16.51 23.04 26.83
N LEU A 20 -15.50 22.66 27.66
CA LEU A 20 -15.24 23.16 29.03
C LEU A 20 -14.18 22.38 29.86
N ALA A 21 -13.17 23.15 30.29
CA ALA A 21 -12.40 23.22 31.55
C ALA A 21 -12.16 22.00 32.47
N THR A 22 -10.89 21.92 32.91
CA THR A 22 -10.29 21.09 33.98
C THR A 22 -10.74 21.48 35.40
N PRO A 23 -10.48 20.63 36.42
CA PRO A 23 -9.32 20.90 37.29
C PRO A 23 -8.56 19.66 37.82
N ALA A 24 -7.30 19.90 38.22
CA ALA A 24 -6.43 19.00 38.99
C ALA A 24 -6.95 18.80 40.45
N PRO A 25 -6.46 17.79 41.22
CA PRO A 25 -5.25 18.04 42.01
C PRO A 25 -4.35 16.83 42.38
N GLN A 26 -3.09 17.20 42.65
CA GLN A 26 -2.17 16.79 43.73
C GLN A 26 -1.71 15.32 43.93
N ALA A 27 -0.38 15.22 43.86
CA ALA A 27 0.45 14.11 44.27
C ALA A 27 0.52 13.91 45.79
N THR A 28 0.67 12.65 46.20
CA THR A 28 1.37 12.29 47.43
C THR A 28 2.22 11.05 47.21
N ASP A 29 3.45 11.18 47.69
CA ASP A 29 4.61 10.31 47.64
C ASP A 29 4.46 9.07 48.56
N SER A 30 5.07 7.94 48.19
CA SER A 30 5.78 7.01 49.10
C SER A 30 6.15 5.68 48.42
N SER A 31 7.46 5.48 48.22
CA SER A 31 8.08 4.15 48.08
C SER A 31 8.22 3.49 49.47
N PRO A 32 8.38 2.15 49.56
CA PRO A 32 9.75 1.62 49.56
C PRO A 32 9.95 0.25 48.90
N SER A 33 11.23 0.06 48.56
CA SER A 33 12.00 -1.10 48.11
C SER A 33 11.66 -2.49 48.68
N SER A 34 11.84 -3.52 47.86
CA SER A 34 12.59 -4.73 48.25
C SER A 34 13.18 -5.49 47.05
N THR A 35 14.35 -6.06 47.32
CA THR A 35 15.31 -6.74 46.45
C THR A 35 14.96 -8.20 46.19
N GLY A 36 15.21 -8.71 44.99
CA GLY A 36 15.15 -10.14 44.66
C GLY A 36 16.00 -10.53 43.45
N SER A 37 17.12 -11.20 43.74
CA SER A 37 18.03 -11.97 42.87
C SER A 37 17.31 -12.73 41.75
N ALA A 38 17.56 -12.41 40.47
CA ALA A 38 18.51 -13.10 39.58
C ALA A 38 18.23 -14.59 39.37
N ASP A 39 17.45 -14.90 38.33
CA ASP A 39 17.48 -16.17 37.62
C ASP A 39 17.93 -15.91 36.18
N ALA A 40 18.97 -16.63 35.77
CA ALA A 40 19.63 -16.49 34.49
C ALA A 40 18.70 -16.92 33.34
N ALA A 41 18.48 -16.00 32.39
CA ALA A 41 17.80 -16.28 31.15
C ALA A 41 18.62 -17.27 30.30
N PRO A 42 17.98 -18.22 29.59
CA PRO A 42 18.67 -19.09 28.65
C PRO A 42 19.28 -18.23 27.54
N THR A 43 20.58 -18.41 27.31
CA THR A 43 21.29 -17.91 26.13
C THR A 43 20.82 -18.71 24.92
N ASP A 44 19.85 -18.18 24.19
CA ASP A 44 19.68 -18.45 22.77
C ASP A 44 19.61 -17.10 22.05
N THR A 45 20.59 -16.85 21.19
CA THR A 45 20.96 -15.52 20.67
C THR A 45 20.44 -15.26 19.25
N GLY A 46 19.42 -16.01 18.80
CA GLY A 46 18.76 -15.82 17.51
C GLY A 46 17.79 -14.63 17.54
N ASP A 47 17.76 -13.86 16.45
CA ASP A 47 16.73 -12.84 16.22
C ASP A 47 15.43 -13.52 15.76
N ILE A 48 14.34 -13.37 16.53
CA ILE A 48 13.03 -14.01 16.29
C ILE A 48 12.53 -13.77 14.87
N ALA A 49 12.73 -12.56 14.33
CA ALA A 49 12.31 -12.24 12.96
C ALA A 49 13.14 -13.02 11.93
N THR A 50 14.45 -13.09 12.12
CA THR A 50 15.37 -13.82 11.24
C THR A 50 15.06 -15.33 11.24
N ASP A 51 14.76 -15.91 12.40
CA ASP A 51 14.39 -17.32 12.51
C ASP A 51 13.05 -17.64 11.81
N PHE A 52 12.06 -16.76 11.98
CA PHE A 52 10.79 -16.86 11.27
C PHE A 52 10.98 -16.78 9.75
N VAL A 53 11.71 -15.77 9.26
CA VAL A 53 11.95 -15.56 7.83
C VAL A 53 12.72 -16.74 7.23
N SER A 54 13.74 -17.23 7.91
CA SER A 54 14.52 -18.41 7.47
C SER A 54 13.64 -19.66 7.38
N SER A 55 12.76 -19.86 8.37
CA SER A 55 11.81 -20.99 8.37
C SER A 55 10.77 -20.87 7.25
N LEU A 56 10.27 -19.65 7.00
CA LEU A 56 9.31 -19.38 5.94
C LEU A 56 9.93 -19.67 4.55
N ILE A 57 11.16 -19.21 4.32
CA ILE A 57 11.91 -19.46 3.09
C ILE A 57 12.16 -20.96 2.93
N TYR A 58 12.66 -21.63 3.97
CA TYR A 58 12.93 -23.06 3.92
C TYR A 58 11.68 -23.86 3.51
N ASN A 59 10.54 -23.60 4.15
CA ASN A 59 9.29 -24.28 3.84
C ASN A 59 8.81 -24.01 2.41
N ALA A 60 8.90 -22.75 1.94
CA ALA A 60 8.52 -22.41 0.58
C ALA A 60 9.43 -23.08 -0.46
N THR A 61 10.74 -23.14 -0.21
CA THR A 61 11.69 -23.81 -1.10
C THR A 61 11.41 -25.31 -1.19
N GLN A 62 11.06 -25.97 -0.08
CA GLN A 62 10.68 -27.38 -0.12
C GLN A 62 9.42 -27.62 -0.97
N LEU A 63 8.42 -26.72 -0.88
CA LEU A 63 7.22 -26.80 -1.72
C LEU A 63 7.55 -26.62 -3.22
N ASP A 64 8.43 -25.67 -3.55
CA ASP A 64 8.85 -25.45 -4.94
C ASP A 64 9.69 -26.62 -5.48
N GLU A 65 10.57 -27.22 -4.66
CA GLU A 65 11.34 -28.42 -5.02
C GLU A 65 10.45 -29.65 -5.23
N GLU A 66 9.41 -29.84 -4.39
CA GLU A 66 8.40 -30.88 -4.59
C GLU A 66 7.56 -30.66 -5.85
N ALA A 67 7.40 -29.41 -6.28
CA ALA A 67 6.71 -29.02 -7.52
C ALA A 67 7.60 -29.09 -8.78
N ALA A 68 8.93 -29.08 -8.64
CA ALA A 68 9.89 -29.16 -9.74
C ALA A 68 9.97 -30.59 -10.36
N PRO A 69 10.29 -30.75 -11.66
CA PRO A 69 9.97 -31.97 -12.39
C PRO A 69 10.94 -33.13 -12.11
N ALA A 70 10.66 -33.92 -11.08
CA ALA A 70 11.14 -35.30 -11.01
C ALA A 70 10.21 -36.22 -11.81
N ASN A 71 10.72 -36.71 -12.94
CA ASN A 71 10.16 -37.79 -13.75
C ASN A 71 9.31 -38.78 -12.91
N LYS A 72 7.98 -38.71 -13.10
CA LYS A 72 6.86 -39.42 -12.43
C LYS A 72 6.07 -38.55 -11.43
N ARG A 73 5.08 -37.83 -11.96
CA ARG A 73 3.68 -37.87 -11.50
C ARG A 73 2.80 -37.20 -12.55
N THR A 74 1.63 -37.78 -12.78
CA THR A 74 0.52 -37.13 -13.48
C THR A 74 0.34 -35.74 -12.91
N SER A 75 0.41 -34.70 -13.74
CA SER A 75 0.03 -33.33 -13.38
C SER A 75 -1.34 -33.38 -12.71
N SER A 76 -1.40 -33.31 -11.37
CA SER A 76 -2.65 -32.99 -10.71
C SER A 76 -2.92 -31.54 -11.07
N SER A 77 -3.68 -31.33 -12.13
CA SER A 77 -4.12 -30.01 -12.56
C SER A 77 -4.72 -29.29 -11.36
N CYS A 78 -4.22 -28.10 -11.01
CA CYS A 78 -4.89 -27.27 -10.03
C CYS A 78 -6.30 -27.02 -10.53
N GLY A 79 -7.28 -27.26 -9.67
CA GLY A 79 -8.65 -27.40 -10.10
C GLY A 79 -9.59 -27.18 -8.96
N GLN A 80 -10.65 -26.44 -9.26
CA GLN A 80 -11.69 -26.15 -8.31
C GLN A 80 -12.60 -27.38 -8.08
N SER A 81 -12.88 -27.70 -6.81
CA SER A 81 -13.90 -28.71 -6.48
C SER A 81 -15.31 -28.25 -6.88
N GLN A 82 -16.10 -29.16 -7.48
CA GLN A 82 -17.51 -28.90 -7.80
C GLN A 82 -18.37 -28.59 -6.56
N SER A 83 -18.01 -29.14 -5.39
CA SER A 83 -18.71 -28.85 -4.14
C SER A 83 -18.35 -27.48 -3.54
N LEU A 84 -17.34 -26.80 -4.08
CA LEU A 84 -16.74 -25.58 -3.51
C LEU A 84 -16.17 -25.77 -2.10
N VAL A 85 -16.01 -27.01 -1.64
CA VAL A 85 -15.31 -27.33 -0.39
C VAL A 85 -13.82 -27.45 -0.69
N VAL A 86 -13.00 -26.68 0.03
CA VAL A 86 -11.53 -26.74 0.01
C VAL A 86 -11.02 -27.27 1.35
N ASP A 87 -9.99 -28.11 1.30
CA ASP A 87 -9.38 -28.75 2.47
C ASP A 87 -7.91 -28.33 2.57
N LEU A 88 -7.64 -27.36 3.45
CA LEU A 88 -6.31 -26.77 3.62
C LEU A 88 -5.43 -27.61 4.55
N GLY A 89 -5.85 -28.82 4.93
CA GLY A 89 -5.16 -29.69 5.87
C GLY A 89 -5.34 -29.28 7.34
N TYR A 90 -5.37 -27.96 7.62
CA TYR A 90 -5.66 -27.43 8.95
C TYR A 90 -7.14 -27.10 9.16
N ALA A 91 -7.89 -26.83 8.09
CA ALA A 91 -9.31 -26.50 8.13
C ALA A 91 -9.99 -26.76 6.77
N LYS A 92 -11.33 -26.95 6.82
CA LYS A 92 -12.18 -27.09 5.63
C LYS A 92 -13.11 -25.90 5.48
N TYR A 93 -13.19 -25.34 4.27
CA TYR A 93 -14.04 -24.18 3.98
C TYR A 93 -15.01 -24.45 2.84
N GLN A 94 -16.27 -24.10 3.04
CA GLN A 94 -17.32 -24.10 2.02
C GLN A 94 -17.42 -22.71 1.39
N GLY A 95 -17.04 -22.59 0.11
CA GLY A 95 -17.31 -21.40 -0.69
C GLY A 95 -18.74 -21.38 -1.24
N TYR A 96 -19.06 -20.34 -1.99
CA TYR A 96 -20.39 -20.16 -2.60
C TYR A 96 -20.28 -19.47 -3.97
N SER A 97 -21.22 -19.78 -4.86
CA SER A 97 -21.35 -19.10 -6.15
C SER A 97 -22.16 -17.82 -5.99
N ASN A 98 -21.66 -16.71 -6.53
CA ASN A 98 -22.36 -15.44 -6.61
C ASN A 98 -22.98 -15.27 -8.01
N ALA A 99 -24.31 -15.34 -8.09
CA ALA A 99 -25.02 -15.27 -9.37
C ALA A 99 -24.94 -13.88 -10.04
N THR A 100 -24.79 -12.81 -9.26
CA THR A 100 -24.71 -11.43 -9.77
C THR A 100 -23.41 -11.21 -10.53
N THR A 101 -22.29 -11.73 -9.99
CA THR A 101 -20.96 -11.54 -10.58
C THR A 101 -20.54 -12.72 -11.47
N GLY A 102 -21.19 -13.87 -11.32
CA GLY A 102 -20.86 -15.10 -12.04
C GLY A 102 -19.54 -15.72 -11.61
N LEU A 103 -19.14 -15.54 -10.36
CA LEU A 103 -17.88 -15.99 -9.77
C LEU A 103 -18.14 -16.83 -8.51
N ASN A 104 -17.14 -17.60 -8.08
CA ASN A 104 -17.14 -18.37 -6.83
C ASN A 104 -16.26 -17.67 -5.78
N TYR A 105 -16.80 -17.53 -4.58
CA TYR A 105 -16.17 -16.79 -3.48
C TYR A 105 -15.90 -17.70 -2.30
N TRP A 106 -14.77 -17.47 -1.64
CA TRP A 106 -14.47 -17.93 -0.29
C TRP A 106 -14.00 -16.73 0.51
N ARG A 107 -14.85 -16.20 1.37
CA ARG A 107 -14.53 -15.02 2.20
C ARG A 107 -14.33 -15.43 3.65
N GLY A 108 -13.36 -14.80 4.32
CA GLY A 108 -13.07 -15.06 5.72
C GLY A 108 -12.32 -16.38 5.96
N ILE A 109 -11.37 -16.75 5.09
CA ILE A 109 -10.47 -17.87 5.34
C ILE A 109 -9.37 -17.43 6.29
N ARG A 110 -9.26 -18.08 7.46
CA ARG A 110 -8.16 -17.81 8.39
C ARG A 110 -6.85 -18.36 7.82
N TYR A 111 -5.87 -17.50 7.59
CA TYR A 111 -4.54 -17.92 7.11
C TYR A 111 -3.46 -17.90 8.21
N ALA A 112 -3.76 -17.29 9.37
CA ALA A 112 -2.89 -17.31 10.53
C ALA A 112 -3.66 -17.42 11.86
N GLN A 113 -2.98 -17.87 12.91
CA GLN A 113 -3.52 -17.85 14.28
C GLN A 113 -3.86 -16.42 14.70
N ALA A 114 -4.88 -16.26 15.54
CA ALA A 114 -5.27 -14.96 16.08
C ALA A 114 -4.09 -14.35 16.87
N PRO A 115 -3.56 -13.17 16.49
CA PRO A 115 -2.38 -12.56 17.11
C PRO A 115 -2.71 -11.85 18.44
N THR A 116 -3.45 -12.53 19.32
CA THR A 116 -3.94 -12.02 20.61
C THR A 116 -3.09 -12.50 21.79
N GLY A 117 -3.14 -11.77 22.90
CA GLY A 117 -2.46 -12.17 24.14
C GLY A 117 -0.96 -12.35 23.91
N ASN A 118 -0.42 -13.52 24.24
CA ASN A 118 1.02 -13.82 24.09
C ASN A 118 1.49 -13.87 22.62
N LEU A 119 0.59 -13.85 21.63
CA LEU A 119 0.94 -13.73 20.21
C LEU A 119 0.99 -12.27 19.72
N ARG A 120 0.73 -11.29 20.59
CA ARG A 120 0.93 -9.87 20.27
C ARG A 120 2.39 -9.60 19.98
N TRP A 121 2.62 -8.88 18.88
CA TRP A 121 3.95 -8.56 18.36
C TRP A 121 4.85 -9.79 18.14
N GLN A 122 4.28 -10.97 17.97
CA GLN A 122 5.00 -12.17 17.52
C GLN A 122 4.85 -12.33 16.00
N PRO A 123 5.76 -13.08 15.33
CA PRO A 123 5.54 -13.50 13.95
C PRO A 123 4.21 -14.25 13.82
N PRO A 124 3.52 -14.14 12.68
CA PRO A 124 2.31 -14.92 12.46
C PRO A 124 2.63 -16.41 12.30
N HIS A 125 1.70 -17.27 12.68
CA HIS A 125 1.83 -18.72 12.52
C HIS A 125 0.62 -19.27 11.77
N LEU A 126 0.82 -20.30 10.95
CA LEU A 126 -0.30 -21.03 10.35
C LEU A 126 -1.26 -21.53 11.45
N PRO A 127 -2.57 -21.60 11.17
CA PRO A 127 -3.52 -22.15 12.12
C PRO A 127 -3.13 -23.57 12.52
N ALA A 128 -3.30 -23.90 13.79
CA ALA A 128 -3.02 -25.25 14.27
C ALA A 128 -3.90 -26.28 13.54
N ASN A 129 -3.30 -27.41 13.15
CA ASN A 129 -4.04 -28.51 12.55
C ASN A 129 -5.09 -29.03 13.53
N GLN A 130 -6.36 -28.97 13.12
CA GLN A 130 -7.45 -29.59 13.86
C GLN A 130 -7.86 -30.87 13.13
N ASN A 131 -7.58 -32.02 13.74
CA ASN A 131 -8.06 -33.29 13.20
C ASN A 131 -9.60 -33.32 13.28
N ASN A 132 -10.27 -33.72 12.20
CA ASN A 132 -11.73 -33.82 12.09
C ASN A 132 -12.52 -32.48 12.21
N THR A 133 -12.00 -31.38 11.67
CA THR A 133 -12.72 -30.09 11.66
C THR A 133 -14.00 -30.14 10.82
N PRO A 134 -15.14 -29.65 11.35
CA PRO A 134 -16.33 -29.37 10.56
C PRO A 134 -16.03 -28.40 9.40
N VAL A 135 -16.84 -28.45 8.35
CA VAL A 135 -16.72 -27.49 7.24
C VAL A 135 -17.23 -26.11 7.67
N THR A 136 -16.35 -25.12 7.65
CA THR A 136 -16.67 -23.71 7.97
C THR A 136 -17.24 -23.00 6.75
N GLN A 137 -18.30 -22.21 6.91
CA GLN A 137 -18.86 -21.42 5.82
C GLN A 137 -18.00 -20.18 5.54
N ALA A 138 -17.44 -20.08 4.34
CA ALA A 138 -16.64 -18.95 3.89
C ALA A 138 -17.50 -17.95 3.09
N ASN A 139 -18.59 -17.47 3.70
CA ASN A 139 -19.60 -16.64 3.04
C ASN A 139 -19.63 -15.16 3.49
N GLY A 140 -18.78 -14.77 4.45
CA GLY A 140 -18.65 -13.41 4.95
C GLY A 140 -17.18 -13.02 5.13
N PHE A 141 -16.90 -11.71 5.13
CA PHE A 141 -15.54 -11.22 5.41
C PHE A 141 -15.17 -11.48 6.87
N GLY A 142 -13.88 -11.70 7.12
CA GLY A 142 -13.33 -11.69 8.48
C GLY A 142 -13.38 -10.30 9.11
N PRO A 143 -13.15 -10.18 10.43
CA PRO A 143 -13.08 -8.89 11.11
C PRO A 143 -11.95 -8.00 10.57
N ILE A 144 -12.16 -6.68 10.57
CA ILE A 144 -11.10 -5.71 10.30
C ILE A 144 -10.11 -5.67 11.47
N CYS A 145 -8.84 -5.43 11.16
CA CYS A 145 -7.81 -5.26 12.18
C CYS A 145 -7.99 -3.95 12.94
N PRO A 146 -7.47 -3.85 14.19
CA PRO A 146 -7.47 -2.60 14.92
C PRO A 146 -6.67 -1.54 14.18
N GLN A 147 -7.23 -0.34 14.07
CA GLN A 147 -6.73 0.67 13.14
C GLN A 147 -6.96 2.10 13.63
N THR A 148 -6.32 3.06 12.98
CA THR A 148 -6.48 4.49 13.23
C THR A 148 -6.28 5.27 11.93
N LEU A 149 -7.01 6.37 11.80
CA LEU A 149 -6.79 7.37 10.77
C LEU A 149 -5.47 8.13 11.01
N PRO A 150 -4.91 8.81 9.98
CA PRO A 150 -3.69 9.60 10.14
C PRO A 150 -3.92 10.75 11.11
N SER A 151 -2.83 11.41 11.53
CA SER A 151 -2.90 12.62 12.35
C SER A 151 -3.51 13.77 11.56
N VAL A 152 -4.81 13.97 11.67
CA VAL A 152 -5.53 15.15 11.16
C VAL A 152 -6.63 15.52 12.14
N PRO A 153 -7.05 16.80 12.23
CA PRO A 153 -7.96 17.19 13.29
C PRO A 153 -9.33 16.48 13.21
N ASN A 154 -9.90 16.18 14.38
CA ASN A 154 -11.26 15.65 14.57
C ASN A 154 -11.56 14.26 13.98
N VAL A 155 -10.55 13.44 13.67
CA VAL A 155 -10.80 12.08 13.17
C VAL A 155 -11.50 11.19 14.21
N PRO A 156 -12.45 10.34 13.78
CA PRO A 156 -13.10 9.40 14.68
C PRO A 156 -12.17 8.25 15.09
N PHE A 157 -12.40 7.71 16.29
CA PHE A 157 -11.87 6.41 16.69
C PHE A 157 -12.57 5.29 15.92
N ILE A 158 -11.81 4.31 15.42
CA ILE A 158 -12.32 3.17 14.65
C ILE A 158 -11.99 1.87 15.40
N PRO A 159 -12.98 1.20 16.01
CA PRO A 159 -12.74 -0.07 16.67
C PRO A 159 -12.48 -1.18 15.66
N GLY A 160 -11.53 -2.08 15.98
CA GLY A 160 -11.27 -3.31 15.24
C GLY A 160 -11.11 -4.51 16.16
N ASN A 161 -10.76 -5.66 15.58
CA ASN A 161 -10.57 -6.92 16.29
C ASN A 161 -9.17 -7.46 16.04
N GLU A 162 -8.41 -7.80 17.08
CA GLU A 162 -7.07 -8.40 16.94
C GLU A 162 -7.11 -9.76 16.25
N ASP A 163 -8.22 -10.50 16.38
CA ASP A 163 -8.46 -11.69 15.57
C ASP A 163 -8.92 -11.30 14.16
N CYS A 164 -7.97 -10.89 13.32
CA CYS A 164 -8.24 -10.33 11.99
C CYS A 164 -7.41 -10.92 10.84
N LEU A 165 -6.56 -11.93 11.07
CA LEU A 165 -5.69 -12.50 10.02
C LEU A 165 -6.46 -13.49 9.11
N PHE A 166 -7.27 -12.90 8.23
CA PHE A 166 -8.11 -13.58 7.24
C PHE A 166 -7.77 -13.12 5.82
N LEU A 167 -8.10 -13.97 4.86
CA LEU A 167 -8.04 -13.65 3.43
C LEU A 167 -9.32 -14.09 2.72
N ASN A 168 -9.48 -13.62 1.49
CA ASN A 168 -10.62 -13.94 0.63
C ASN A 168 -10.12 -14.38 -0.74
N VAL A 169 -10.83 -15.32 -1.37
CA VAL A 169 -10.53 -15.82 -2.72
C VAL A 169 -11.73 -15.62 -3.63
N TYR A 170 -11.49 -15.08 -4.81
CA TYR A 170 -12.44 -14.87 -5.90
C TYR A 170 -11.97 -15.65 -7.12
N ALA A 171 -12.77 -16.59 -7.61
CA ALA A 171 -12.39 -17.42 -8.76
C ALA A 171 -13.53 -17.56 -9.78
N PRO A 172 -13.21 -17.65 -11.08
CA PRO A 172 -14.16 -18.10 -12.09
C PRO A 172 -14.66 -19.53 -11.80
N PRO A 173 -15.89 -19.89 -12.19
CA PRO A 173 -16.34 -21.27 -12.12
C PRO A 173 -15.48 -22.22 -12.93
N ASN A 174 -15.08 -23.35 -12.32
CA ASN A 174 -14.23 -24.37 -12.93
C ASN A 174 -12.82 -23.86 -13.27
N ALA A 175 -12.31 -22.88 -12.53
CA ALA A 175 -10.94 -22.40 -12.67
C ALA A 175 -9.93 -23.56 -12.60
N GLN A 176 -8.96 -23.54 -13.52
CA GLN A 176 -7.89 -24.52 -13.60
C GLN A 176 -6.59 -23.83 -14.00
N ASN A 177 -5.56 -23.94 -13.15
CA ASN A 177 -4.24 -23.32 -13.34
C ASN A 177 -4.31 -21.85 -13.84
N LEU A 178 -5.20 -21.03 -13.27
CA LEU A 178 -5.29 -19.61 -13.64
C LEU A 178 -4.22 -18.79 -12.88
N PRO A 179 -3.63 -17.75 -13.52
CA PRO A 179 -2.81 -16.77 -12.82
C PRO A 179 -3.51 -16.20 -11.59
N VAL A 180 -2.71 -15.82 -10.58
CA VAL A 180 -3.20 -15.37 -9.27
C VAL A 180 -2.83 -13.92 -9.05
N LEU A 181 -3.84 -13.06 -8.86
CA LEU A 181 -3.66 -11.68 -8.39
C LEU A 181 -3.84 -11.63 -6.88
N VAL A 182 -2.80 -11.27 -6.12
CA VAL A 182 -2.89 -11.05 -4.67
C VAL A 182 -2.94 -9.55 -4.41
N TRP A 183 -3.96 -9.07 -3.69
CA TRP A 183 -4.17 -7.67 -3.34
C TRP A 183 -3.86 -7.40 -1.87
N ILE A 184 -2.92 -6.48 -1.66
CA ILE A 184 -2.52 -5.92 -0.38
C ILE A 184 -3.12 -4.52 -0.31
N HIS A 185 -4.03 -4.30 0.64
CA HIS A 185 -4.73 -3.02 0.75
C HIS A 185 -3.81 -1.88 1.25
N GLY A 186 -4.15 -0.64 0.88
CA GLY A 186 -3.50 0.57 1.37
C GLY A 186 -4.02 1.05 2.73
N GLY A 187 -3.72 2.31 3.06
CA GLY A 187 -4.16 3.00 4.28
C GLY A 187 -3.04 3.35 5.27
N GLY A 188 -1.87 3.74 4.75
CA GLY A 188 -0.77 4.29 5.57
C GLY A 188 -0.21 3.34 6.64
N TYR A 189 -0.38 2.02 6.46
CA TYR A 189 -0.03 0.98 7.45
C TYR A 189 -0.83 1.04 8.77
N GLY A 190 -1.75 2.00 8.91
CA GLY A 190 -2.55 2.22 10.10
C GLY A 190 -4.06 2.06 9.92
N TYR A 191 -4.54 2.02 8.68
CA TYR A 191 -5.96 1.97 8.29
C TYR A 191 -6.15 1.01 7.10
N GLY A 192 -7.38 0.56 6.88
CA GLY A 192 -7.78 -0.23 5.72
C GLY A 192 -8.19 -1.66 6.04
N ASP A 193 -8.61 -2.36 4.99
CA ASP A 193 -8.99 -3.78 5.03
C ASP A 193 -8.94 -4.42 3.64
N GLY A 194 -8.91 -5.75 3.62
CA GLY A 194 -8.95 -6.63 2.47
C GLY A 194 -10.37 -7.00 2.03
N THR A 195 -11.39 -6.16 2.27
CA THR A 195 -12.77 -6.42 1.78
C THR A 195 -13.02 -5.95 0.34
N GLN A 196 -11.96 -5.51 -0.35
CA GLN A 196 -12.01 -5.12 -1.77
C GLN A 196 -12.71 -6.21 -2.61
N ASP A 197 -13.72 -5.81 -3.38
CA ASP A 197 -14.38 -6.70 -4.32
C ASP A 197 -13.55 -6.74 -5.61
N MET A 198 -13.21 -7.97 -6.03
CA MET A 198 -12.38 -8.23 -7.20
C MET A 198 -13.21 -8.60 -8.44
N ALA A 199 -14.55 -8.58 -8.33
CA ALA A 199 -15.43 -9.04 -9.39
C ALA A 199 -15.31 -8.23 -10.69
N GLU A 200 -15.26 -6.90 -10.60
CA GLU A 200 -15.23 -6.03 -11.78
C GLU A 200 -13.96 -6.27 -12.60
N ILE A 201 -12.79 -6.28 -11.97
CA ILE A 201 -11.52 -6.49 -12.67
C ILE A 201 -11.42 -7.90 -13.27
N ILE A 202 -11.92 -8.94 -12.59
CA ILE A 202 -11.92 -10.31 -13.12
C ILE A 202 -12.82 -10.40 -14.36
N ASN A 203 -14.01 -9.79 -14.30
CA ASN A 203 -14.98 -9.81 -15.39
C ASN A 203 -14.51 -9.00 -16.60
N ALA A 204 -13.89 -7.84 -16.39
CA ALA A 204 -13.31 -6.99 -17.44
C ALA A 204 -12.19 -7.69 -18.23
N ASN A 205 -11.58 -8.71 -17.61
CA ASN A 205 -10.47 -9.50 -18.16
C ASN A 205 -10.88 -10.92 -18.56
N ASN A 206 -12.14 -11.09 -18.98
CA ASN A 206 -12.67 -12.37 -19.47
C ASN A 206 -12.49 -13.53 -18.48
N LYS A 207 -12.48 -13.23 -17.18
CA LYS A 207 -12.27 -14.23 -16.11
C LYS A 207 -10.92 -14.97 -16.24
N GLY A 208 -9.88 -14.26 -16.70
CA GLY A 208 -8.57 -14.83 -17.01
C GLY A 208 -7.66 -15.13 -15.82
N PHE A 209 -8.04 -14.73 -14.60
CA PHE A 209 -7.26 -14.95 -13.37
C PHE A 209 -8.16 -15.13 -12.16
N ILE A 210 -7.59 -15.65 -11.08
CA ILE A 210 -8.22 -15.63 -9.75
C ILE A 210 -7.62 -14.49 -8.91
N ALA A 211 -8.36 -14.03 -7.90
CA ALA A 211 -7.88 -12.98 -7.01
C ALA A 211 -7.92 -13.40 -5.54
N VAL A 212 -6.93 -12.95 -4.77
CA VAL A 212 -6.83 -13.11 -3.32
C VAL A 212 -6.73 -11.74 -2.68
N THR A 213 -7.52 -11.43 -1.66
CA THR A 213 -7.37 -10.21 -0.85
C THR A 213 -7.00 -10.58 0.57
N ILE A 214 -6.05 -9.87 1.19
CA ILE A 214 -5.52 -10.24 2.51
C ILE A 214 -5.76 -9.13 3.54
N GLN A 215 -6.05 -9.51 4.79
CA GLN A 215 -5.88 -8.66 5.96
C GLN A 215 -4.44 -8.75 6.46
N TYR A 216 -3.94 -7.71 7.13
CA TYR A 216 -2.69 -7.76 7.91
C TYR A 216 -2.79 -6.80 9.11
N ARG A 217 -1.99 -7.02 10.17
CA ARG A 217 -2.02 -6.14 11.36
C ARG A 217 -1.59 -4.71 10.99
N LEU A 218 -2.27 -3.73 11.58
CA LEU A 218 -2.09 -2.29 11.32
C LEU A 218 -1.68 -1.52 12.59
N GLY A 219 -1.19 -0.30 12.40
CA GLY A 219 -0.85 0.64 13.48
C GLY A 219 0.09 0.02 14.51
N ALA A 220 -0.12 0.33 15.79
CA ALA A 220 0.67 -0.25 16.89
C ALA A 220 0.55 -1.79 16.99
N PHE A 221 -0.45 -2.43 16.38
CA PHE A 221 -0.56 -3.89 16.43
C PHE A 221 0.35 -4.57 15.39
N GLY A 222 0.61 -3.89 14.26
CA GLY A 222 1.45 -4.39 13.17
C GLY A 222 2.87 -3.84 13.15
N PHE A 223 3.08 -2.62 13.66
CA PHE A 223 4.29 -1.82 13.39
C PHE A 223 4.83 -1.11 14.64
N LEU A 224 4.53 -1.61 15.84
CA LEU A 224 5.16 -1.11 17.07
C LEU A 224 6.65 -1.44 17.03
N SER A 225 7.51 -0.45 17.23
CA SER A 225 8.94 -0.63 17.07
C SER A 225 9.75 0.01 18.20
N SER A 226 10.68 -0.78 18.74
CA SER A 226 11.77 -0.34 19.62
C SER A 226 12.76 -1.49 19.75
N ALA A 227 13.92 -1.23 20.36
CA ALA A 227 14.86 -2.29 20.74
C ALA A 227 14.22 -3.34 21.68
N GLU A 228 13.29 -2.94 22.56
CA GLU A 228 12.59 -3.87 23.44
C GLU A 228 11.64 -4.79 22.67
N VAL A 229 10.87 -4.23 21.71
CA VAL A 229 9.96 -5.03 20.87
C VAL A 229 10.75 -6.02 20.03
N LYS A 230 11.83 -5.58 19.36
CA LYS A 230 12.69 -6.46 18.54
C LYS A 230 13.30 -7.62 19.35
N LYS A 231 13.70 -7.36 20.60
CA LYS A 231 14.28 -8.40 21.48
C LYS A 231 13.26 -9.46 21.89
N ARG A 232 11.97 -9.12 21.93
CA ARG A 232 10.92 -9.96 22.55
C ARG A 232 9.86 -10.45 21.55
N GLY A 233 9.93 -10.00 20.31
CA GLY A 233 8.96 -10.25 19.26
C GLY A 233 9.48 -9.68 17.92
N VAL A 234 8.61 -9.04 17.17
CA VAL A 234 8.90 -8.47 15.84
C VAL A 234 8.34 -7.06 15.69
N VAL A 235 9.08 -6.21 14.97
CA VAL A 235 8.75 -4.78 14.76
C VAL A 235 7.98 -4.49 13.47
N ASN A 236 7.98 -5.44 12.52
CA ASN A 236 7.26 -5.39 11.24
C ASN A 236 6.22 -6.53 11.16
N ALA A 237 5.48 -6.75 12.24
CA ALA A 237 4.52 -7.86 12.34
C ALA A 237 3.51 -7.86 11.16
N GLY A 238 3.06 -6.68 10.72
CA GLY A 238 2.19 -6.52 9.56
C GLY A 238 2.82 -6.93 8.23
N ILE A 239 4.12 -6.70 7.99
CA ILE A 239 4.82 -7.19 6.79
C ILE A 239 4.99 -8.72 6.84
N LEU A 240 5.27 -9.26 8.02
CA LEU A 240 5.39 -10.72 8.20
C LEU A 240 4.03 -11.43 8.04
N ASP A 241 2.93 -10.78 8.41
CA ASP A 241 1.56 -11.23 8.11
C ASP A 241 1.33 -11.38 6.61
N GLN A 242 1.78 -10.41 5.83
CA GLN A 242 1.70 -10.44 4.37
C GLN A 242 2.60 -11.54 3.79
N ALA A 243 3.85 -11.66 4.27
CA ALA A 243 4.77 -12.72 3.84
C ALA A 243 4.21 -14.13 4.10
N LEU A 244 3.58 -14.36 5.26
CA LEU A 244 2.91 -15.63 5.54
C LEU A 244 1.69 -15.85 4.63
N ALA A 245 0.93 -14.80 4.31
CA ALA A 245 -0.19 -14.91 3.38
C ALA A 245 0.29 -15.28 1.96
N LEU A 246 1.43 -14.75 1.51
CA LEU A 246 2.04 -15.14 0.22
C LEU A 246 2.51 -16.61 0.24
N ALA A 247 3.13 -17.06 1.32
CA ALA A 247 3.46 -18.47 1.50
C ALA A 247 2.20 -19.36 1.52
N TRP A 248 1.11 -18.89 2.14
CA TRP A 248 -0.19 -19.58 2.10
C TRP A 248 -0.72 -19.69 0.67
N VAL A 249 -0.62 -18.62 -0.14
CA VAL A 249 -1.02 -18.66 -1.56
C VAL A 249 -0.21 -19.72 -2.29
N LYS A 250 1.11 -19.71 -2.18
CA LYS A 250 1.99 -20.72 -2.80
C LYS A 250 1.59 -22.15 -2.42
N GLN A 251 1.23 -22.37 -1.15
CA GLN A 251 0.90 -23.71 -0.65
C GLN A 251 -0.51 -24.18 -1.04
N PHE A 252 -1.51 -23.29 -1.07
CA PHE A 252 -2.92 -23.71 -1.07
C PHE A 252 -3.74 -23.26 -2.27
N ILE A 253 -3.27 -22.30 -3.07
CA ILE A 253 -4.10 -21.67 -4.09
C ILE A 253 -4.53 -22.63 -5.21
N CYS A 254 -3.77 -23.71 -5.39
CA CYS A 254 -4.07 -24.79 -6.33
C CYS A 254 -5.48 -25.40 -6.11
N GLN A 255 -5.96 -25.45 -4.86
CA GLN A 255 -7.29 -25.97 -4.52
C GLN A 255 -8.44 -25.08 -5.00
N PHE A 256 -8.15 -23.82 -5.28
CA PHE A 256 -9.10 -22.83 -5.78
C PHE A 256 -9.05 -22.70 -7.31
N GLY A 257 -8.18 -23.48 -7.97
CA GLY A 257 -7.95 -23.42 -9.42
C GLY A 257 -6.88 -22.41 -9.85
N GLY A 258 -6.08 -21.88 -8.91
CA GLY A 258 -4.97 -20.99 -9.20
C GLY A 258 -3.66 -21.71 -9.49
N ASP A 259 -2.78 -21.08 -10.26
CA ASP A 259 -1.42 -21.53 -10.51
C ASP A 259 -0.44 -20.86 -9.52
N ALA A 260 0.13 -21.67 -8.62
CA ALA A 260 1.13 -21.18 -7.65
C ALA A 260 2.48 -20.79 -8.28
N ALA A 261 2.70 -21.09 -9.56
CA ALA A 261 3.85 -20.66 -10.34
C ALA A 261 3.55 -19.43 -11.22
N SER A 262 2.37 -18.81 -11.06
CA SER A 262 2.01 -17.57 -11.75
C SER A 262 1.29 -16.64 -10.78
N VAL A 263 2.06 -16.06 -9.87
CA VAL A 263 1.56 -15.16 -8.81
C VAL A 263 2.00 -13.73 -9.07
N THR A 264 1.02 -12.83 -9.15
CA THR A 264 1.20 -11.38 -9.20
C THR A 264 0.77 -10.77 -7.87
N ILE A 265 1.69 -10.18 -7.11
CA ILE A 265 1.32 -9.37 -5.94
C ILE A 265 0.96 -7.95 -6.37
N SER A 266 0.04 -7.31 -5.68
CA SER A 266 -0.45 -5.99 -6.04
C SER A 266 -0.86 -5.19 -4.81
N GLY A 267 -0.77 -3.88 -4.89
CA GLY A 267 -1.26 -3.00 -3.82
C GLY A 267 -1.27 -1.53 -4.23
N GLU A 268 -2.01 -0.74 -3.47
CA GLU A 268 -2.08 0.72 -3.60
C GLU A 268 -1.64 1.41 -2.30
N SER A 269 -1.01 2.58 -2.38
CA SER A 269 -0.56 3.33 -1.20
C SER A 269 0.39 2.49 -0.33
N ALA A 270 0.09 2.32 0.95
CA ALA A 270 0.80 1.42 1.85
C ALA A 270 0.83 -0.04 1.36
N GLY A 271 -0.18 -0.48 0.59
CA GLY A 271 -0.16 -1.77 -0.08
C GLY A 271 0.86 -1.81 -1.22
N GLY A 272 0.98 -0.71 -1.98
CA GLY A 272 2.03 -0.55 -3.00
C GLY A 272 3.43 -0.46 -2.37
N GLY A 273 3.54 0.20 -1.20
CA GLY A 273 4.76 0.20 -0.39
C GLY A 273 5.10 -1.18 0.19
N SER A 274 4.09 -1.95 0.60
CA SER A 274 4.24 -3.36 0.98
C SER A 274 4.75 -4.21 -0.19
N VAL A 275 4.20 -4.04 -1.39
CA VAL A 275 4.72 -4.68 -2.61
C VAL A 275 6.19 -4.32 -2.82
N MET A 276 6.55 -3.05 -2.71
CA MET A 276 7.95 -2.61 -2.76
C MET A 276 8.82 -3.28 -1.70
N TYR A 277 8.35 -3.42 -0.45
CA TYR A 277 9.10 -4.13 0.58
C TYR A 277 9.23 -5.64 0.32
N HIS A 278 8.25 -6.27 -0.33
CA HIS A 278 8.36 -7.66 -0.79
C HIS A 278 9.34 -7.81 -1.97
N ASP A 279 9.34 -6.86 -2.91
CA ASP A 279 10.36 -6.77 -3.97
C ASP A 279 11.76 -6.61 -3.36
N LEU A 280 11.91 -5.89 -2.25
CA LEU A 280 13.20 -5.68 -1.59
C LEU A 280 13.57 -6.74 -0.54
N ALA A 281 12.63 -7.62 -0.17
CA ALA A 281 12.77 -8.51 0.96
C ALA A 281 14.04 -9.36 0.90
N VAL A 282 14.72 -9.45 2.05
CA VAL A 282 15.96 -10.25 2.21
C VAL A 282 17.00 -9.85 1.16
N ASN A 283 17.17 -8.54 0.95
CA ASN A 283 18.13 -7.95 0.00
C ASN A 283 17.92 -8.40 -1.46
N GLY A 284 16.67 -8.64 -1.87
CA GLY A 284 16.33 -9.07 -3.22
C GLY A 284 16.86 -10.45 -3.59
N SER A 285 17.02 -11.36 -2.62
CA SER A 285 17.65 -12.68 -2.81
C SER A 285 16.66 -13.85 -2.98
N LEU A 286 15.36 -13.58 -2.90
CA LEU A 286 14.32 -14.61 -2.93
C LEU A 286 13.91 -15.01 -4.36
N GLY A 287 14.28 -14.23 -5.38
CA GLY A 287 13.90 -14.51 -6.76
C GLY A 287 12.37 -14.53 -6.90
N THR A 288 11.81 -15.64 -7.39
CA THR A 288 10.35 -15.83 -7.57
C THR A 288 9.69 -16.73 -6.53
N LEU A 289 10.36 -16.99 -5.41
CA LEU A 289 9.92 -17.94 -4.37
C LEU A 289 8.46 -17.72 -3.92
N PHE A 290 8.05 -16.45 -3.74
CA PHE A 290 6.70 -16.09 -3.31
C PHE A 290 5.82 -15.52 -4.42
N PHE A 291 6.40 -14.90 -5.44
CA PHE A 291 5.68 -14.28 -6.55
C PHE A 291 6.60 -14.05 -7.76
N ASP A 292 6.01 -14.00 -8.96
CA ASP A 292 6.72 -13.80 -10.22
C ASP A 292 6.64 -12.34 -10.69
N GLN A 293 5.53 -11.67 -10.37
CA GLN A 293 5.22 -10.33 -10.86
C GLN A 293 4.70 -9.44 -9.74
N SER A 294 4.89 -8.14 -9.88
CA SER A 294 4.40 -7.15 -8.91
C SER A 294 3.68 -5.98 -9.60
N ILE A 295 2.61 -5.50 -8.97
CA ILE A 295 1.89 -4.28 -9.33
C ILE A 295 1.90 -3.31 -8.15
N ALA A 296 2.62 -2.19 -8.26
CA ALA A 296 2.67 -1.18 -7.20
C ALA A 296 2.03 0.13 -7.67
N ALA A 297 0.79 0.39 -7.23
CA ALA A 297 0.11 1.65 -7.44
C ALA A 297 0.44 2.62 -6.31
N SER A 298 0.94 3.81 -6.65
CA SER A 298 1.28 4.88 -5.70
C SER A 298 2.03 4.36 -4.47
N PRO A 299 3.20 3.70 -4.63
CA PRO A 299 3.88 3.03 -3.53
C PRO A 299 4.24 4.03 -2.42
N TYR A 300 3.62 3.87 -1.25
CA TYR A 300 3.80 4.77 -0.10
C TYR A 300 5.11 4.46 0.62
N LEU A 301 6.08 5.36 0.48
CA LEU A 301 7.35 5.34 1.20
C LEU A 301 7.44 6.55 2.14
N PRO A 302 6.93 6.43 3.39
CA PRO A 302 7.22 7.43 4.41
C PRO A 302 8.70 7.36 4.82
N PHE A 303 9.13 8.23 5.74
CA PHE A 303 10.50 8.17 6.24
C PHE A 303 10.77 6.81 6.91
N GLN A 304 11.71 6.04 6.34
CA GLN A 304 12.08 4.72 6.87
C GLN A 304 13.11 4.86 7.99
N TYR A 305 12.67 4.58 9.21
CA TYR A 305 13.53 4.51 10.40
C TYR A 305 14.16 3.13 10.55
N SER A 306 15.31 3.05 11.22
CA SER A 306 15.75 1.81 11.86
C SER A 306 14.86 1.50 13.06
N TYR A 307 14.66 0.22 13.35
CA TYR A 307 13.71 -0.21 14.39
C TYR A 307 13.95 0.40 15.78
N ASP A 308 15.20 0.75 16.10
CA ASP A 308 15.67 1.29 17.37
C ASP A 308 16.01 2.79 17.30
N ASP A 309 15.68 3.47 16.20
CA ASP A 309 15.85 4.92 16.10
C ASP A 309 15.03 5.66 17.17
N ALA A 310 15.42 6.90 17.45
CA ALA A 310 14.79 7.72 18.48
C ALA A 310 13.29 7.93 18.25
N LYS A 311 12.86 8.09 16.99
CA LYS A 311 11.46 8.38 16.64
C LYS A 311 10.52 7.18 16.89
N PRO A 312 10.75 5.97 16.32
CA PRO A 312 9.93 4.80 16.66
C PRO A 312 9.98 4.48 18.16
N THR A 313 11.14 4.62 18.80
CA THR A 313 11.28 4.42 20.25
C THR A 313 10.44 5.42 21.06
N GLN A 314 10.37 6.70 20.65
CA GLN A 314 9.50 7.70 21.28
C GLN A 314 8.02 7.32 21.15
N PHE A 315 7.59 6.85 19.98
CA PHE A 315 6.21 6.40 19.78
C PHE A 315 5.88 5.15 20.60
N TYR A 316 6.82 4.21 20.76
CA TYR A 316 6.67 3.05 21.64
C TYR A 316 6.37 3.46 23.10
N TYR A 317 7.12 4.40 23.67
CA TYR A 317 6.88 4.87 25.03
C TYR A 317 5.65 5.76 25.17
N SER A 318 5.30 6.53 24.13
CA SER A 318 4.05 7.31 24.11
C SER A 318 2.83 6.39 24.10
N PHE A 319 2.89 5.33 23.30
CA PHE A 319 1.90 4.26 23.28
C PHE A 319 1.81 3.54 24.62
N SER A 320 2.95 3.19 25.22
CA SER A 320 2.95 2.51 26.52
C SER A 320 2.31 3.37 27.61
N GLN A 321 2.66 4.66 27.66
CA GLN A 321 2.09 5.60 28.60
C GLN A 321 0.58 5.77 28.39
N ALA A 322 0.13 5.91 27.14
CA ALA A 322 -1.29 6.02 26.81
C ALA A 322 -2.08 4.74 27.16
N ALA A 323 -1.45 3.57 27.13
CA ALA A 323 -2.02 2.30 27.58
C ALA A 323 -1.99 2.12 29.12
N GLY A 324 -1.42 3.08 29.86
CA GLY A 324 -1.23 2.99 31.31
C GLY A 324 -0.15 1.97 31.70
N CYS A 325 0.90 1.84 30.90
CA CYS A 325 2.13 1.13 31.22
C CYS A 325 3.26 2.15 31.45
N ASN A 326 3.95 2.05 32.59
CA ASN A 326 5.09 2.91 32.89
C ASN A 326 6.18 2.76 31.83
N SER A 327 6.98 3.81 31.59
CA SER A 327 8.12 3.79 30.66
C SER A 327 9.37 3.11 31.23
N SER A 328 9.25 2.43 32.36
CA SER A 328 10.34 1.71 33.05
C SER A 328 9.84 0.38 33.60
N GLY A 329 10.75 -0.59 33.74
CA GLY A 329 10.42 -1.95 34.17
C GLY A 329 10.01 -2.83 32.98
N ALA A 330 9.03 -3.71 33.19
CA ALA A 330 8.58 -4.70 32.20
C ALA A 330 7.49 -4.11 31.27
N VAL A 331 7.86 -3.10 30.47
CA VAL A 331 6.93 -2.35 29.62
C VAL A 331 6.22 -3.27 28.62
N PHE A 332 6.97 -4.11 27.90
CA PHE A 332 6.40 -5.04 26.93
C PHE A 332 5.43 -6.04 27.58
N ASP A 333 5.74 -6.60 28.76
CA ASP A 333 4.83 -7.52 29.48
C ASP A 333 3.54 -6.81 29.92
N CYS A 334 3.67 -5.57 30.39
CA CYS A 334 2.51 -4.76 30.73
C CYS A 334 1.60 -4.58 29.51
N LEU A 335 2.17 -4.26 28.35
CA LEU A 335 1.43 -4.06 27.11
C LEU A 335 0.76 -5.36 26.64
N VAL A 336 1.46 -6.49 26.68
CA VAL A 336 0.90 -7.82 26.37
C VAL A 336 -0.30 -8.13 27.27
N GLY A 337 -0.27 -7.70 28.53
CA GLY A 337 -1.35 -7.91 29.50
C GLY A 337 -2.55 -6.97 29.42
N LYS A 338 -2.53 -5.92 28.58
CA LYS A 338 -3.66 -4.97 28.47
C LYS A 338 -4.85 -5.54 27.68
N ASP A 339 -6.06 -5.07 27.99
CA ASP A 339 -7.21 -5.38 27.15
C ASP A 339 -7.08 -4.69 25.77
N THR A 340 -7.74 -5.27 24.77
CA THR A 340 -7.63 -4.79 23.38
C THR A 340 -8.09 -3.34 23.22
N ASN A 341 -9.15 -2.93 23.91
CA ASN A 341 -9.71 -1.59 23.74
C ASN A 341 -8.75 -0.53 24.29
N THR A 342 -8.09 -0.78 25.43
CA THR A 342 -7.03 0.09 25.95
C THR A 342 -5.90 0.27 24.94
N LEU A 343 -5.41 -0.81 24.32
CA LEU A 343 -4.37 -0.72 23.29
C LEU A 343 -4.83 0.03 22.04
N GLN A 344 -6.09 -0.15 21.62
CA GLN A 344 -6.67 0.58 20.49
C GLN A 344 -6.77 2.09 20.76
N GLN A 345 -7.20 2.48 21.95
CA GLN A 345 -7.24 3.88 22.37
C GLN A 345 -5.84 4.49 22.44
N ALA A 346 -4.85 3.74 22.94
CA ALA A 346 -3.46 4.16 22.95
C ALA A 346 -2.87 4.33 21.53
N ASN A 347 -3.21 3.43 20.61
CA ASN A 347 -2.82 3.51 19.19
C ASN A 347 -3.36 4.78 18.53
N TYR A 348 -4.66 5.06 18.74
CA TYR A 348 -5.31 6.29 18.29
C TYR A 348 -4.63 7.53 18.88
N ALA A 349 -4.55 7.62 20.21
CA ALA A 349 -4.00 8.78 20.91
C ALA A 349 -2.55 9.09 20.50
N THR A 350 -1.71 8.05 20.35
CA THR A 350 -0.31 8.22 19.93
C THR A 350 -0.22 8.73 18.49
N THR A 351 -1.02 8.17 17.58
CA THR A 351 -1.01 8.60 16.17
C THR A 351 -1.40 10.07 16.02
N GLN A 352 -2.36 10.56 16.79
CA GLN A 352 -2.79 11.97 16.75
C GLN A 352 -1.73 12.96 17.29
N THR A 353 -0.57 12.48 17.75
CA THR A 353 0.59 13.33 18.10
C THR A 353 1.63 13.45 16.99
N ALA A 354 1.46 12.70 15.88
CA ALA A 354 2.35 12.74 14.73
C ALA A 354 2.12 14.02 13.90
N THR A 355 3.02 14.27 12.93
CA THR A 355 2.85 15.35 11.95
C THR A 355 1.58 15.13 11.12
N TYR A 356 1.02 16.22 10.60
CA TYR A 356 -0.22 16.19 9.82
C TYR A 356 -0.14 15.16 8.68
N GLY A 357 -1.18 14.35 8.51
CA GLY A 357 -1.25 13.34 7.45
C GLY A 357 -0.42 12.07 7.73
N TYR A 358 0.30 12.00 8.85
CA TYR A 358 1.22 10.91 9.16
C TYR A 358 0.64 9.89 10.16
N TRP A 359 1.14 8.65 10.11
CA TRP A 359 0.86 7.59 11.08
C TRP A 359 2.05 7.34 11.98
N ALA A 360 1.84 7.14 13.28
CA ALA A 360 2.94 6.94 14.23
C ALA A 360 3.70 5.61 14.01
N PHE A 361 3.04 4.60 13.45
CA PHE A 361 3.58 3.24 13.33
C PHE A 361 3.61 2.82 11.85
N CYS A 362 4.81 2.79 11.28
CA CYS A 362 5.09 2.43 9.88
C CYS A 362 6.22 1.37 9.84
N PRO A 363 6.45 0.70 8.70
CA PRO A 363 7.56 -0.22 8.53
C PRO A 363 8.92 0.40 8.87
N VAL A 364 9.80 -0.40 9.47
CA VAL A 364 11.16 -0.02 9.86
C VAL A 364 12.20 -0.97 9.25
N THR A 365 13.45 -0.53 9.13
CA THR A 365 14.56 -1.45 8.87
C THR A 365 14.73 -2.37 10.08
N ASP A 366 14.49 -3.67 9.90
CA ASP A 366 14.51 -4.68 10.98
C ASP A 366 15.71 -5.62 10.92
N ASN A 367 16.57 -5.47 9.91
CA ASN A 367 17.75 -6.31 9.64
C ASN A 367 17.44 -7.79 9.42
N ALA A 368 16.18 -8.15 9.14
CA ALA A 368 15.73 -9.52 8.91
C ALA A 368 14.99 -9.65 7.58
N TYR A 369 13.85 -8.97 7.45
CA TYR A 369 13.05 -8.94 6.22
C TYR A 369 13.35 -7.67 5.41
N ILE A 370 13.37 -6.51 6.08
CA ILE A 370 13.74 -5.21 5.51
C ILE A 370 15.15 -4.89 6.02
N ILE A 371 16.15 -5.12 5.17
CA ILE A 371 17.57 -5.07 5.54
C ILE A 371 18.19 -3.68 5.29
N ASN A 372 17.75 -3.01 4.22
CA ASN A 372 18.31 -1.73 3.80
C ASN A 372 17.21 -0.68 3.66
N LEU A 373 17.64 0.57 3.63
CA LEU A 373 16.86 1.71 3.15
C LEU A 373 16.36 1.45 1.73
N ALA A 374 15.05 1.63 1.50
CA ALA A 374 14.42 1.26 0.25
C ALA A 374 15.00 2.02 -0.94
N SER A 375 15.22 3.33 -0.79
CA SER A 375 15.82 4.19 -1.83
C SER A 375 17.23 3.71 -2.23
N GLN A 376 18.03 3.26 -1.26
CA GLN A 376 19.39 2.76 -1.50
C GLN A 376 19.38 1.40 -2.20
N GLN A 377 18.55 0.47 -1.74
CA GLN A 377 18.51 -0.88 -2.31
C GLN A 377 17.92 -0.87 -3.73
N LEU A 378 16.87 -0.08 -3.99
CA LEU A 378 16.37 0.17 -5.34
C LEU A 378 17.47 0.75 -6.25
N GLY A 379 18.34 1.60 -5.71
CA GLY A 379 19.55 2.07 -6.38
C GLY A 379 20.54 0.97 -6.79
N SER A 380 20.61 -0.11 -6.01
CA SER A 380 21.47 -1.27 -6.29
C SER A 380 20.84 -2.32 -7.22
N LYS A 381 19.59 -2.11 -7.65
CA LYS A 381 18.83 -3.03 -8.52
C LYS A 381 18.71 -4.47 -7.97
N LYS A 382 18.66 -4.60 -6.64
CA LYS A 382 18.48 -5.87 -5.94
C LYS A 382 17.02 -6.04 -5.54
N VAL A 383 16.27 -6.72 -6.41
CA VAL A 383 14.82 -6.94 -6.26
C VAL A 383 14.46 -8.40 -6.55
N ASN A 384 13.42 -8.88 -5.86
CA ASN A 384 12.71 -10.12 -6.11
C ASN A 384 11.67 -9.92 -7.23
N GLY A 385 11.18 -11.01 -7.81
CA GLY A 385 10.25 -10.97 -8.94
C GLY A 385 10.94 -10.67 -10.28
N GLU A 386 10.21 -10.94 -11.37
CA GLU A 386 10.70 -10.79 -12.74
C GLU A 386 10.15 -9.54 -13.43
N LYS A 387 8.91 -9.16 -13.12
CA LYS A 387 8.21 -8.10 -13.84
C LYS A 387 7.47 -7.18 -12.90
N LEU A 388 7.55 -5.88 -13.18
CA LEU A 388 6.89 -4.84 -12.41
C LEU A 388 5.98 -3.98 -13.29
N LEU A 389 4.73 -3.80 -12.87
CA LEU A 389 3.88 -2.70 -13.31
C LEU A 389 3.77 -1.72 -12.15
N VAL A 390 4.24 -0.49 -12.32
CA VAL A 390 4.23 0.50 -11.25
C VAL A 390 3.56 1.76 -11.76
N GLY A 391 2.90 2.52 -10.88
CA GLY A 391 2.35 3.80 -11.27
C GLY A 391 2.10 4.71 -10.10
N HIS A 392 1.61 5.90 -10.42
CA HIS A 392 1.25 6.91 -9.45
C HIS A 392 0.15 7.82 -10.02
N ASN A 393 -0.56 8.52 -9.15
CA ASN A 393 -1.53 9.52 -9.55
C ASN A 393 -0.81 10.85 -9.81
N ALA A 394 -1.39 11.72 -10.61
CA ALA A 394 -0.75 12.98 -10.99
C ALA A 394 -0.58 13.94 -9.80
N ASN A 395 -1.50 13.88 -8.81
CA ASN A 395 -1.60 14.81 -7.69
C ASN A 395 -1.77 14.10 -6.33
N GLU A 396 -0.74 13.39 -5.88
CA GLU A 396 -0.78 12.53 -4.66
C GLU A 396 -0.87 13.32 -3.34
N GLY A 397 -0.22 14.48 -3.28
CA GLY A 397 0.04 15.21 -2.02
C GLY A 397 -1.13 15.84 -1.26
N PRO A 398 -2.23 16.31 -1.88
CA PRO A 398 -3.27 17.11 -1.20
C PRO A 398 -3.87 16.53 0.08
N LEU A 399 -3.89 15.20 0.24
CA LEU A 399 -4.45 14.55 1.43
C LEU A 399 -3.48 14.54 2.63
N PHE A 400 -2.19 14.77 2.40
CA PHE A 400 -1.11 14.55 3.36
C PHE A 400 -0.40 15.83 3.79
N VAL A 401 -0.67 16.94 3.11
CA VAL A 401 -0.05 18.23 3.39
C VAL A 401 -1.05 19.13 4.12
N PRO A 402 -0.64 19.85 5.20
CA PRO A 402 -1.51 20.82 5.85
C PRO A 402 -2.05 21.84 4.84
N PRO A 403 -3.37 22.15 4.84
CA PRO A 403 -3.99 23.08 3.89
C PRO A 403 -3.76 24.55 4.29
N THR A 404 -2.63 24.85 4.94
CA THR A 404 -2.31 26.16 5.54
C THR A 404 -0.97 26.70 5.06
N ILE A 405 -0.35 26.09 4.04
CA ILE A 405 0.97 26.50 3.53
C ILE A 405 0.77 27.61 2.50
N THR A 406 0.86 28.85 2.95
CA THR A 406 0.55 30.04 2.12
C THR A 406 1.79 30.86 1.76
N THR A 407 2.84 30.78 2.58
CA THR A 407 4.10 31.50 2.38
C THR A 407 5.28 30.53 2.20
N GLN A 408 6.42 31.06 1.76
CA GLN A 408 7.64 30.24 1.69
C GLN A 408 8.13 29.84 3.09
N ASP A 409 7.92 30.69 4.09
CA ASP A 409 8.30 30.39 5.48
C ASP A 409 7.43 29.26 6.05
N ASP A 410 6.12 29.24 5.74
CA ASP A 410 5.24 28.11 6.09
C ASP A 410 5.76 26.80 5.47
N LEU A 411 6.14 26.84 4.19
CA LEU A 411 6.65 25.68 3.46
C LEU A 411 7.96 25.17 4.08
N VAL A 412 8.92 26.06 4.33
CA VAL A 412 10.21 25.68 4.95
C VAL A 412 10.00 25.13 6.36
N GLY A 413 9.16 25.77 7.17
CA GLY A 413 8.83 25.30 8.51
C GLY A 413 8.19 23.92 8.50
N TRP A 414 7.27 23.66 7.57
CA TRP A 414 6.66 22.34 7.41
C TRP A 414 7.68 21.30 6.90
N LEU A 415 8.56 21.64 5.95
CA LEU A 415 9.59 20.71 5.46
C LEU A 415 10.55 20.25 6.57
N HIS A 416 10.91 21.12 7.51
CA HIS A 416 11.70 20.73 8.68
C HIS A 416 10.93 19.79 9.62
N ALA A 417 9.62 19.98 9.76
CA ALA A 417 8.79 19.13 10.60
C ALA A 417 8.59 17.74 9.96
N GLU A 418 8.35 17.69 8.66
CA GLU A 418 8.06 16.47 7.91
C GLU A 418 9.33 15.64 7.63
N PHE A 419 10.43 16.32 7.28
CA PHE A 419 11.71 15.69 6.95
C PHE A 419 12.82 16.19 7.89
N PRO A 420 12.85 15.72 9.16
CA PRO A 420 13.73 16.26 10.20
C PRO A 420 15.23 16.10 9.92
N ASN A 421 15.60 15.22 8.99
CA ASN A 421 16.99 14.97 8.60
C ASN A 421 17.48 15.87 7.45
N LEU A 422 16.65 16.79 6.97
CA LEU A 422 17.05 17.78 5.97
C LEU A 422 17.80 18.95 6.60
N SER A 423 18.97 19.26 6.03
CA SER A 423 19.65 20.53 6.27
C SER A 423 19.03 21.67 5.46
N ASP A 424 19.24 22.92 5.90
CA ASP A 424 18.81 24.12 5.18
C ASP A 424 19.32 24.16 3.73
N ALA A 425 20.55 23.68 3.49
CA ALA A 425 21.13 23.61 2.15
C ALA A 425 20.38 22.61 1.24
N GLN A 426 19.96 21.47 1.79
CA GLN A 426 19.14 20.50 1.06
C GLN A 426 17.74 21.04 0.82
N ILE A 427 17.11 21.69 1.80
CA ILE A 427 15.81 22.37 1.61
C ILE A 427 15.91 23.41 0.50
N ASN A 428 16.91 24.28 0.53
CA ASN A 428 17.13 25.26 -0.54
C ASN A 428 17.31 24.59 -1.92
N SER A 429 17.96 23.44 -1.98
CA SER A 429 18.11 22.67 -3.21
C SER A 429 16.77 22.08 -3.69
N ILE A 430 15.94 21.54 -2.80
CA ILE A 430 14.58 21.06 -3.11
C ILE A 430 13.72 22.20 -3.66
N LEU A 431 13.78 23.36 -3.00
CA LEU A 431 13.06 24.56 -3.43
C LEU A 431 13.55 25.01 -4.82
N ALA A 432 14.85 24.93 -5.11
CA ALA A 432 15.38 25.27 -6.43
C ALA A 432 14.91 24.30 -7.53
N GLN A 433 14.76 23.01 -7.22
CA GLN A 433 14.22 22.01 -8.15
C GLN A 433 12.70 22.13 -8.36
N ASN A 434 12.01 22.74 -7.41
CA ASN A 434 10.58 23.03 -7.48
C ASN A 434 10.38 24.56 -7.58
N PRO A 435 10.77 25.21 -8.69
CA PRO A 435 10.77 26.66 -8.78
C PRO A 435 9.34 27.20 -8.83
N ASN A 436 9.12 28.24 -8.05
CA ASN A 436 7.89 28.99 -8.03
C ASN A 436 7.89 30.04 -9.17
N SER A 437 7.45 29.66 -10.37
CA SER A 437 7.80 30.38 -11.61
C SER A 437 6.71 31.28 -12.22
N ALA A 438 5.46 31.29 -11.75
CA ALA A 438 4.45 32.28 -12.11
C ALA A 438 3.20 32.08 -11.24
N ASN A 439 2.61 33.16 -10.71
CA ASN A 439 1.38 33.16 -9.90
C ASN A 439 1.44 32.33 -8.60
N THR A 440 2.05 32.91 -7.57
CA THR A 440 1.78 32.53 -6.17
C THR A 440 0.41 32.97 -5.67
N ASP A 441 -0.49 33.45 -6.54
CA ASP A 441 -1.81 33.86 -6.09
C ASP A 441 -2.56 32.61 -5.63
N PRO A 442 -2.84 32.45 -4.32
CA PRO A 442 -3.63 31.31 -3.84
C PRO A 442 -5.05 31.32 -4.43
N ASN A 443 -5.49 32.44 -5.02
CA ASN A 443 -6.76 32.62 -5.72
C ASN A 443 -6.62 32.56 -7.25
N GLY A 444 -5.42 32.25 -7.76
CA GLY A 444 -5.19 32.05 -9.19
C GLY A 444 -6.00 30.87 -9.75
N PRO A 445 -6.12 30.77 -11.09
CA PRO A 445 -6.79 29.64 -11.72
C PRO A 445 -6.23 28.30 -11.26
N ARG A 446 -7.12 27.32 -11.07
CA ARG A 446 -6.81 25.94 -10.68
C ARG A 446 -7.30 25.01 -11.79
N PHE A 447 -6.40 24.18 -12.31
CA PHE A 447 -6.66 23.25 -13.40
C PHE A 447 -5.66 22.10 -13.34
N GLU A 448 -6.03 20.96 -13.92
CA GLU A 448 -5.06 19.89 -14.11
C GLU A 448 -4.10 20.29 -15.22
N THR A 449 -2.83 20.04 -15.00
CA THR A 449 -1.78 20.22 -15.98
C THR A 449 -1.93 19.26 -17.17
N ASP A 450 -1.49 19.70 -18.34
CA ASP A 450 -1.36 18.86 -19.53
C ASP A 450 -0.04 18.05 -19.55
N GLY A 451 0.76 18.15 -18.48
CA GLY A 451 2.04 17.47 -18.30
C GLY A 451 3.20 18.04 -19.13
N LEU A 452 2.96 18.98 -20.05
CA LEU A 452 3.97 19.45 -21.01
C LEU A 452 4.22 20.96 -20.95
N SER A 453 3.23 21.74 -20.54
CA SER A 453 3.30 23.20 -20.59
C SER A 453 4.07 23.78 -19.40
N SER A 454 4.93 24.75 -19.69
CA SER A 454 5.59 25.61 -18.70
C SER A 454 4.98 27.01 -18.78
N PRO A 455 4.69 27.70 -17.65
CA PRO A 455 5.01 27.31 -16.26
C PRO A 455 3.95 26.45 -15.56
N TRP A 456 2.89 26.04 -16.26
CA TRP A 456 1.68 25.42 -15.68
C TRP A 456 1.76 23.89 -15.60
N ASN A 457 2.67 23.39 -14.76
CA ASN A 457 2.82 21.97 -14.44
C ASN A 457 2.54 21.68 -12.95
N ALA A 458 2.57 20.40 -12.57
CA ALA A 458 2.27 19.94 -11.21
C ALA A 458 3.04 20.65 -10.09
N VAL A 459 4.18 21.29 -10.37
CA VAL A 459 4.95 22.06 -9.37
C VAL A 459 4.18 23.28 -8.85
N ASN A 460 3.43 23.98 -9.73
CA ASN A 460 2.85 25.29 -9.40
C ASN A 460 1.32 25.27 -9.31
N VAL A 461 0.64 24.42 -10.08
CA VAL A 461 -0.82 24.39 -10.15
C VAL A 461 -1.37 22.97 -10.25
N SER A 462 -2.46 22.71 -9.54
CA SER A 462 -3.38 21.61 -9.76
C SER A 462 -4.81 22.12 -9.65
N GLN A 463 -5.82 21.24 -9.74
CA GLN A 463 -7.18 21.64 -9.37
C GLN A 463 -7.35 21.90 -7.88
N ASP A 464 -6.50 21.32 -7.02
CA ASP A 464 -6.64 21.48 -5.57
C ASP A 464 -6.03 22.80 -5.08
N ALA A 465 -4.83 23.12 -5.55
CA ALA A 465 -4.04 24.23 -5.02
C ALA A 465 -3.25 24.99 -6.09
N ASN A 466 -2.81 26.19 -5.73
CA ASN A 466 -1.88 27.02 -6.49
C ASN A 466 -0.80 27.57 -5.54
N GLY A 467 0.33 28.01 -6.08
CA GLY A 467 1.41 28.64 -5.32
C GLY A 467 2.07 27.69 -4.31
N GLN A 468 2.35 28.19 -3.10
CA GLN A 468 3.12 27.46 -2.09
C GLN A 468 2.42 26.17 -1.62
N GLN A 469 1.08 26.16 -1.54
CA GLN A 469 0.34 24.96 -1.17
C GLN A 469 0.52 23.86 -2.23
N GLN A 470 0.42 24.18 -3.52
CA GLN A 470 0.64 23.19 -4.56
C GLN A 470 2.09 22.72 -4.61
N ARG A 471 3.03 23.64 -4.40
CA ARG A 471 4.45 23.31 -4.30
C ARG A 471 4.73 22.34 -3.16
N ALA A 472 4.09 22.53 -2.00
CA ALA A 472 4.16 21.60 -0.88
C ALA A 472 3.56 20.24 -1.24
N ASN A 473 2.37 20.23 -1.83
CA ASN A 473 1.70 19.01 -2.33
C ASN A 473 2.60 18.23 -3.30
N ASN A 474 3.26 18.92 -4.25
CA ASN A 474 4.14 18.29 -5.23
C ASN A 474 5.42 17.75 -4.59
N ILE A 475 6.05 18.51 -3.68
CA ILE A 475 7.25 18.04 -2.95
C ILE A 475 6.93 16.78 -2.15
N TYR A 476 5.79 16.74 -1.46
CA TYR A 476 5.34 15.53 -0.76
C TYR A 476 5.07 14.38 -1.73
N ALA A 477 4.32 14.64 -2.80
CA ALA A 477 3.98 13.65 -3.81
C ALA A 477 5.25 12.99 -4.40
N GLU A 478 6.25 13.81 -4.75
CA GLU A 478 7.53 13.37 -5.29
C GLU A 478 8.34 12.57 -4.29
N ALA A 479 8.51 13.07 -3.07
CA ALA A 479 9.27 12.37 -2.04
C ALA A 479 8.66 11.02 -1.66
N THR A 480 7.33 10.94 -1.57
CA THR A 480 6.65 9.85 -0.85
C THR A 480 5.99 8.80 -1.76
N PHE A 481 5.63 9.14 -3.01
CA PHE A 481 4.88 8.23 -3.90
C PHE A 481 5.46 8.17 -5.32
N VAL A 482 5.59 9.33 -5.93
CA VAL A 482 5.94 9.45 -7.35
C VAL A 482 7.37 9.00 -7.58
N CYS A 483 8.37 9.53 -6.88
CA CYS A 483 9.75 9.11 -7.11
C CYS A 483 10.04 7.66 -6.70
N PRO A 484 9.47 7.12 -5.61
CA PRO A 484 9.49 5.68 -5.35
C PRO A 484 9.06 4.84 -6.57
N SER A 485 7.98 5.21 -7.28
CA SER A 485 7.57 4.49 -8.50
C SER A 485 8.63 4.49 -9.62
N TYR A 486 9.31 5.63 -9.84
CA TYR A 486 10.41 5.74 -10.80
C TYR A 486 11.62 4.89 -10.37
N TRP A 487 11.93 4.87 -9.08
CA TRP A 487 13.04 4.07 -8.54
C TRP A 487 12.78 2.58 -8.65
N MET A 488 11.54 2.14 -8.41
CA MET A 488 11.11 0.76 -8.64
C MET A 488 11.21 0.37 -10.13
N ALA A 489 10.70 1.20 -11.04
CA ALA A 489 10.81 0.94 -12.49
C ALA A 489 12.28 0.81 -12.94
N SER A 490 13.16 1.68 -12.43
CA SER A 490 14.59 1.62 -12.71
C SER A 490 15.26 0.36 -12.12
N ALA A 491 14.87 -0.07 -10.92
CA ALA A 491 15.42 -1.24 -10.24
C ALA A 491 15.19 -2.55 -11.01
N PHE A 492 14.05 -2.67 -11.70
CA PHE A 492 13.70 -3.79 -12.57
C PHE A 492 14.23 -3.66 -14.01
N SER A 493 15.13 -2.71 -14.29
CA SER A 493 15.68 -2.49 -15.64
C SER A 493 17.19 -2.70 -15.70
N GLY A 494 17.69 -3.25 -16.81
CA GLY A 494 19.13 -3.34 -17.10
C GLY A 494 19.95 -4.22 -16.14
N GLY A 495 19.30 -5.11 -15.37
CA GLY A 495 19.94 -6.08 -14.49
C GLY A 495 20.52 -7.30 -15.21
N GLN A 496 21.22 -8.16 -14.46
CA GLN A 496 21.76 -9.46 -14.92
C GLN A 496 20.66 -10.51 -15.18
N GLN A 497 19.48 -10.31 -14.59
CA GLN A 497 18.28 -11.12 -14.76
C GLN A 497 17.36 -10.41 -15.76
N GLN A 498 16.61 -11.16 -16.58
CA GLN A 498 15.75 -10.64 -17.66
C GLN A 498 14.51 -9.86 -17.15
N GLN A 499 14.69 -9.04 -16.12
CA GLN A 499 13.65 -8.24 -15.48
C GLN A 499 13.17 -7.11 -16.40
N SER A 500 11.90 -6.75 -16.23
CA SER A 500 11.28 -5.68 -16.99
C SER A 500 10.26 -4.92 -16.15
N ALA A 501 10.11 -3.62 -16.42
CA ALA A 501 9.13 -2.79 -15.75
C ALA A 501 8.32 -1.95 -16.74
N TRP A 502 7.15 -1.50 -16.31
CA TRP A 502 6.31 -0.53 -16.99
C TRP A 502 5.81 0.51 -15.98
N LEU A 503 5.88 1.79 -16.34
CA LEU A 503 5.44 2.90 -15.50
C LEU A 503 4.16 3.54 -16.06
N TYR A 504 3.13 3.77 -15.24
CA TYR A 504 1.98 4.59 -15.63
C TYR A 504 1.78 5.80 -14.71
N GLN A 505 1.17 6.85 -15.25
CA GLN A 505 0.58 7.94 -14.47
C GLN A 505 -0.95 7.92 -14.66
N TYR A 506 -1.69 7.96 -13.57
CA TYR A 506 -3.14 8.20 -13.59
C TYR A 506 -3.41 9.71 -13.50
N SER A 507 -4.10 10.24 -14.49
CA SER A 507 -4.28 11.69 -14.70
C SER A 507 -5.75 12.11 -14.79
N VAL A 508 -6.70 11.21 -14.58
CA VAL A 508 -8.12 11.61 -14.58
C VAL A 508 -8.35 12.55 -13.39
N PRO A 509 -8.76 13.81 -13.64
CA PRO A 509 -8.91 14.83 -12.60
C PRO A 509 -9.83 14.35 -11.47
N PHE A 510 -9.57 14.60 -10.19
CA PHE A 510 -8.47 15.37 -9.57
C PHE A 510 -7.12 14.63 -9.50
N ALA A 511 -7.09 13.37 -9.93
CA ALA A 511 -5.94 12.48 -9.82
C ALA A 511 -5.30 12.51 -8.41
N TRP A 512 -6.14 12.59 -7.37
CA TRP A 512 -5.68 12.47 -5.99
C TRP A 512 -5.25 11.05 -5.69
N HIS A 513 -4.45 10.91 -4.65
CA HIS A 513 -4.13 9.61 -4.07
C HIS A 513 -5.36 8.72 -3.89
N THR A 514 -5.26 7.43 -4.23
CA THR A 514 -6.32 6.40 -4.24
C THR A 514 -7.46 6.55 -5.26
N THR A 515 -7.55 7.65 -6.02
CA THR A 515 -8.69 7.86 -6.94
C THR A 515 -8.75 6.88 -8.11
N ASP A 516 -7.61 6.29 -8.44
CA ASP A 516 -7.40 5.26 -9.45
C ASP A 516 -8.02 3.90 -9.03
N VAL A 517 -8.10 3.60 -7.73
CA VAL A 517 -8.70 2.35 -7.18
C VAL A 517 -10.12 2.10 -7.68
N ALA A 518 -10.96 3.13 -7.64
CA ALA A 518 -12.34 3.07 -8.11
C ALA A 518 -12.43 2.80 -9.63
N THR A 519 -11.37 3.10 -10.39
CA THR A 519 -11.35 2.84 -11.83
C THR A 519 -11.15 1.35 -12.11
N TYR A 520 -10.23 0.67 -11.41
CA TYR A 520 -9.94 -0.74 -11.69
C TYR A 520 -10.77 -1.73 -10.87
N PHE A 521 -11.18 -1.41 -9.65
CA PHE A 521 -12.04 -2.31 -8.85
C PHE A 521 -13.49 -1.87 -8.72
N GLY A 522 -13.80 -0.63 -9.10
CA GLY A 522 -15.14 -0.09 -9.02
C GLY A 522 -15.63 0.18 -7.60
N PRO A 523 -16.85 0.71 -7.49
CA PRO A 523 -17.62 1.34 -8.56
C PRO A 523 -16.98 2.68 -8.99
N GLN A 524 -17.12 3.01 -10.27
CA GLN A 524 -16.53 4.19 -10.89
C GLN A 524 -17.16 5.50 -10.37
N THR A 525 -16.36 6.56 -10.29
CA THR A 525 -16.83 7.92 -9.99
C THR A 525 -17.40 8.61 -11.24
N PRO A 526 -18.18 9.70 -11.12
CA PRO A 526 -18.85 10.34 -12.27
C PRO A 526 -17.93 10.79 -13.42
N ASN A 527 -16.68 11.09 -13.11
CA ASN A 527 -15.59 11.49 -14.01
C ASN A 527 -14.81 10.31 -14.62
N GLN A 528 -15.16 9.07 -14.27
CA GLN A 528 -14.56 7.85 -14.81
C GLN A 528 -15.58 7.16 -15.73
N SER A 529 -15.32 7.14 -17.04
CA SER A 529 -16.19 6.45 -17.99
C SER A 529 -16.01 4.93 -17.91
N GLU A 530 -17.04 4.16 -18.29
CA GLU A 530 -16.95 2.70 -18.39
C GLU A 530 -15.83 2.26 -19.36
N GLU A 531 -15.64 2.97 -20.47
CA GLU A 531 -14.58 2.66 -21.44
C GLU A 531 -13.18 2.98 -20.91
N PHE A 532 -13.04 4.00 -20.08
CA PHE A 532 -11.78 4.30 -19.41
C PHE A 532 -11.47 3.25 -18.34
N ALA A 533 -12.47 2.89 -17.53
CA ALA A 533 -12.36 1.83 -16.54
C ALA A 533 -11.94 0.49 -17.19
N LEU A 534 -12.60 0.11 -18.27
CA LEU A 534 -12.24 -1.09 -19.04
C LEU A 534 -10.79 -1.06 -19.54
N ALA A 535 -10.33 0.08 -20.05
CA ALA A 535 -8.96 0.22 -20.52
C ALA A 535 -7.93 0.01 -19.40
N PHE A 536 -8.16 0.62 -18.24
CA PHE A 536 -7.24 0.47 -17.12
C PHE A 536 -7.32 -0.93 -16.48
N GLN A 537 -8.51 -1.51 -16.38
CA GLN A 537 -8.71 -2.90 -15.95
C GLN A 537 -7.96 -3.89 -16.85
N GLN A 538 -7.95 -3.66 -18.17
CA GLN A 538 -7.21 -4.50 -19.11
C GLN A 538 -5.70 -4.28 -19.07
N VAL A 539 -5.22 -3.08 -18.71
CA VAL A 539 -3.79 -2.85 -18.43
C VAL A 539 -3.35 -3.75 -17.28
N TRP A 540 -4.08 -3.75 -16.17
CA TRP A 540 -3.78 -4.62 -15.02
C TRP A 540 -3.94 -6.10 -15.35
N GLY A 541 -5.05 -6.49 -15.95
CA GLY A 541 -5.32 -7.91 -16.22
C GLY A 541 -4.43 -8.53 -17.28
N ASN A 542 -4.06 -7.80 -18.34
CA ASN A 542 -3.06 -8.29 -19.30
C ASN A 542 -1.69 -8.48 -18.63
N PHE A 543 -1.34 -7.59 -17.69
CA PHE A 543 -0.14 -7.77 -16.89
C PHE A 543 -0.23 -9.02 -16.04
N VAL A 544 -1.28 -9.23 -15.25
CA VAL A 544 -1.46 -10.46 -14.46
C VAL A 544 -1.39 -11.74 -15.31
N VAL A 545 -1.99 -11.73 -16.51
CA VAL A 545 -2.09 -12.92 -17.36
C VAL A 545 -0.83 -13.21 -18.15
N SER A 546 -0.06 -12.19 -18.54
CA SER A 546 1.05 -12.34 -19.51
C SER A 546 2.36 -11.65 -19.11
N GLY A 547 2.33 -10.86 -18.04
CA GLY A 547 3.39 -9.95 -17.64
C GLY A 547 3.65 -8.84 -18.67
N ASN A 548 2.65 -8.46 -19.47
CA ASN A 548 2.72 -7.35 -20.40
C ASN A 548 1.43 -6.51 -20.29
N PRO A 549 1.51 -5.22 -19.92
CA PRO A 549 0.34 -4.39 -19.67
C PRO A 549 -0.26 -3.77 -20.95
N SER A 550 0.28 -4.05 -22.13
CA SER A 550 -0.16 -3.45 -23.38
C SER A 550 -1.60 -3.83 -23.71
N ILE A 551 -2.38 -2.87 -24.21
CA ILE A 551 -3.80 -3.05 -24.59
C ILE A 551 -4.04 -2.61 -26.03
N ARG A 552 -5.10 -3.12 -26.67
CA ARG A 552 -5.44 -2.77 -28.06
C ARG A 552 -5.83 -1.30 -28.18
N SER A 553 -5.55 -0.68 -29.34
CA SER A 553 -5.93 0.72 -29.60
C SER A 553 -7.42 0.97 -29.41
N SER A 554 -8.26 0.03 -29.85
CA SER A 554 -9.72 0.12 -29.71
C SER A 554 -10.20 0.19 -28.27
N VAL A 555 -9.44 -0.39 -27.33
CA VAL A 555 -9.73 -0.32 -25.90
C VAL A 555 -9.16 0.98 -25.33
N ALA A 556 -7.90 1.28 -25.63
CA ALA A 556 -7.24 2.49 -25.15
C ALA A 556 -7.95 3.78 -25.60
N ASN A 557 -8.45 3.84 -26.83
CA ASN A 557 -9.19 5.00 -27.35
C ASN A 557 -10.68 5.01 -26.91
N GLY A 558 -11.20 3.88 -26.42
CA GLY A 558 -12.64 3.68 -26.22
C GLY A 558 -13.36 3.26 -27.51
N ALA A 559 -14.32 2.35 -27.39
CA ALA A 559 -15.07 1.83 -28.54
C ALA A 559 -16.02 2.89 -29.13
N SER A 560 -16.46 3.84 -28.31
CA SER A 560 -17.31 4.98 -28.67
C SER A 560 -16.54 6.13 -29.32
N SER A 561 -15.20 6.07 -29.36
CA SER A 561 -14.36 7.09 -29.99
C SER A 561 -14.70 7.27 -31.47
N ALA A 562 -14.55 8.51 -31.96
CA ALA A 562 -14.67 8.80 -33.39
C ALA A 562 -13.62 8.05 -34.25
N ASN A 563 -12.48 7.66 -33.65
CA ASN A 563 -11.48 6.82 -34.29
C ASN A 563 -10.87 5.83 -33.28
N PRO A 564 -11.54 4.70 -32.99
CA PRO A 564 -11.07 3.72 -32.02
C PRO A 564 -9.73 3.09 -32.41
N THR A 565 -9.34 3.12 -33.69
CA THR A 565 -8.08 2.57 -34.18
C THR A 565 -6.93 3.57 -34.22
N ALA A 566 -7.13 4.80 -33.71
CA ALA A 566 -6.07 5.80 -33.66
C ALA A 566 -4.82 5.30 -32.92
N VAL A 567 -3.65 5.67 -33.42
CA VAL A 567 -2.36 5.33 -32.80
C VAL A 567 -2.22 6.10 -31.48
N ASN A 568 -2.00 5.38 -30.38
CA ASN A 568 -1.87 5.95 -29.03
C ASN A 568 -0.70 5.35 -28.22
N GLY A 569 0.05 4.42 -28.81
CA GLY A 569 1.20 3.77 -28.17
C GLY A 569 0.87 2.65 -27.17
N ALA A 570 -0.39 2.53 -26.71
CA ALA A 570 -0.79 1.50 -25.74
C ALA A 570 -0.61 0.04 -26.22
N PRO A 571 -0.82 -0.31 -27.52
CA PRO A 571 -0.55 -1.67 -28.01
C PRO A 571 0.93 -2.05 -28.06
N SER A 572 1.81 -1.06 -28.02
CA SER A 572 3.25 -1.19 -28.13
C SER A 572 3.94 -0.44 -27.00
N TRP A 573 3.36 -0.50 -25.80
CA TRP A 573 3.88 0.22 -24.64
C TRP A 573 5.25 -0.37 -24.28
N PRO A 574 6.35 0.40 -24.50
CA PRO A 574 7.68 -0.13 -24.26
C PRO A 574 7.91 -0.35 -22.77
N ALA A 575 8.68 -1.41 -22.45
CA ALA A 575 9.23 -1.57 -21.11
C ALA A 575 10.15 -0.39 -20.78
N TRP A 576 10.24 -0.08 -19.49
CA TRP A 576 11.08 0.96 -18.92
C TRP A 576 12.56 0.75 -19.29
N THR A 577 13.22 1.84 -19.65
CA THR A 577 14.68 1.90 -19.78
C THR A 577 15.19 3.19 -19.17
N ASP A 578 16.31 3.13 -18.44
CA ASP A 578 16.89 4.33 -17.80
C ASP A 578 17.34 5.39 -18.83
N ASN A 579 17.67 4.98 -20.06
CA ASN A 579 18.16 5.89 -21.10
C ASN A 579 17.05 6.60 -21.88
N SER A 580 15.85 6.00 -21.96
CA SER A 580 14.70 6.60 -22.64
C SER A 580 13.42 6.19 -21.92
N PRO A 581 13.20 6.72 -20.70
CA PRO A 581 12.09 6.29 -19.87
C PRO A 581 10.77 6.76 -20.47
N LYS A 582 9.81 5.83 -20.56
CA LYS A 582 8.46 6.07 -21.09
C LYS A 582 7.45 5.61 -20.05
N GLN A 583 6.32 6.32 -20.00
CA GLN A 583 5.18 5.94 -19.18
C GLN A 583 3.88 6.00 -19.98
N LEU A 584 2.90 5.19 -19.57
CA LEU A 584 1.54 5.34 -20.06
C LEU A 584 0.82 6.42 -19.24
N ASN A 585 0.36 7.49 -19.88
CA ASN A 585 -0.52 8.46 -19.26
C ASN A 585 -1.98 8.01 -19.42
N LEU A 586 -2.63 7.65 -18.32
CA LEU A 586 -4.02 7.26 -18.24
C LEU A 586 -4.87 8.52 -17.97
N ASN A 587 -5.36 9.14 -19.03
CA ASN A 587 -6.14 10.38 -18.95
C ASN A 587 -7.48 10.29 -19.69
N SER A 588 -8.37 11.24 -19.42
CA SER A 588 -9.65 11.42 -20.11
C SER A 588 -9.87 12.89 -20.49
N THR A 589 -10.70 13.13 -21.51
CA THR A 589 -11.07 14.47 -21.98
C THR A 589 -12.57 14.52 -22.30
N GLY A 590 -13.07 15.70 -22.66
CA GLY A 590 -14.47 15.90 -23.00
C GLY A 590 -15.38 15.81 -21.76
N GLY A 591 -16.62 15.41 -21.98
CA GLY A 591 -17.65 15.33 -20.94
C GLY A 591 -18.42 16.62 -20.72
N THR A 592 -19.40 16.52 -19.82
CA THR A 592 -20.25 17.63 -19.40
C THR A 592 -19.72 18.20 -18.08
N PRO A 593 -19.52 19.52 -17.95
CA PRO A 593 -18.97 20.11 -16.74
C PRO A 593 -19.94 19.99 -15.55
N TYR A 594 -19.40 19.70 -14.37
CA TYR A 594 -20.10 19.79 -13.08
C TYR A 594 -19.19 20.42 -12.02
N GLN A 595 -19.80 21.04 -11.00
CA GLN A 595 -19.05 21.61 -9.89
C GLN A 595 -18.87 20.56 -8.80
N PHE A 596 -17.66 20.46 -8.28
CA PHE A 596 -17.31 19.67 -7.12
C PHE A 596 -16.63 20.58 -6.10
N THR A 597 -16.98 20.45 -4.83
CA THR A 597 -16.30 21.16 -3.74
C THR A 597 -15.50 20.14 -2.96
N THR A 598 -14.19 20.34 -2.91
CA THR A 598 -13.26 19.49 -2.14
C THR A 598 -13.56 19.58 -0.65
N GLN A 599 -13.05 18.63 0.13
CA GLN A 599 -13.16 18.65 1.59
C GLN A 599 -12.49 19.87 2.24
N TRP A 600 -11.59 20.55 1.50
CA TRP A 600 -10.93 21.79 1.93
C TRP A 600 -11.70 23.06 1.51
N GLY A 601 -12.91 22.92 0.95
CA GLY A 601 -13.76 24.03 0.52
C GLY A 601 -13.39 24.62 -0.84
N VAL A 602 -12.47 24.00 -1.59
CA VAL A 602 -12.09 24.43 -2.93
C VAL A 602 -13.13 23.95 -3.94
N THR A 603 -13.77 24.87 -4.66
CA THR A 603 -14.73 24.51 -5.73
C THR A 603 -14.04 24.49 -7.09
N VAL A 604 -14.27 23.41 -7.82
CA VAL A 604 -13.52 23.01 -9.01
C VAL A 604 -14.48 22.43 -10.04
N THR A 605 -14.19 22.70 -11.31
CA THR A 605 -14.97 22.15 -12.42
C THR A 605 -14.41 20.78 -12.81
N GLN A 606 -15.28 19.78 -12.78
CA GLN A 606 -15.01 18.42 -13.24
C GLN A 606 -15.85 18.11 -14.46
N PHE A 607 -15.57 16.99 -15.12
CA PHE A 607 -16.33 16.55 -16.28
C PHE A 607 -16.87 15.14 -16.03
N GLN A 608 -18.12 14.92 -16.41
CA GLN A 608 -18.80 13.63 -16.29
C GLN A 608 -19.47 13.24 -17.61
N GLN A 609 -20.01 12.03 -17.68
CA GLN A 609 -20.87 11.65 -18.82
C GLN A 609 -22.12 12.55 -18.93
N PRO A 610 -22.68 12.75 -20.15
CA PRO A 610 -22.21 12.22 -21.43
C PRO A 610 -21.01 12.99 -22.01
N GLY A 611 -20.24 12.30 -22.86
CA GLY A 611 -19.20 12.89 -23.72
C GLY A 611 -17.76 12.73 -23.23
N LEU A 612 -17.52 11.99 -22.14
CA LEU A 612 -16.15 11.64 -21.73
C LEU A 612 -15.50 10.74 -22.77
N GLN A 613 -14.23 10.99 -23.07
CA GLN A 613 -13.42 10.24 -24.04
C GLN A 613 -12.05 9.90 -23.44
N ASN A 614 -11.56 8.69 -23.72
CA ASN A 614 -10.22 8.30 -23.29
C ASN A 614 -9.16 9.15 -24.02
N ALA A 615 -8.14 9.58 -23.29
CA ALA A 615 -6.98 10.31 -23.79
C ALA A 615 -5.68 9.61 -23.35
N ILE A 616 -5.66 8.28 -23.51
CA ILE A 616 -4.53 7.44 -23.11
C ILE A 616 -3.41 7.58 -24.14
N SER A 617 -2.19 7.86 -23.68
CA SER A 617 -1.01 7.97 -24.57
C SER A 617 0.28 7.58 -23.87
N VAL A 618 1.30 7.15 -24.63
CA VAL A 618 2.65 6.93 -24.11
C VAL A 618 3.44 8.23 -24.18
N VAL A 619 4.00 8.66 -23.05
CA VAL A 619 4.68 9.95 -22.88
C VAL A 619 6.10 9.78 -22.34
N PRO A 620 7.03 10.74 -22.59
CA PRO A 620 8.38 10.73 -22.03
C PRO A 620 8.37 11.00 -20.52
N ALA A 621 8.73 10.00 -19.70
CA ALA A 621 8.62 10.10 -18.24
C ALA A 621 9.67 11.03 -17.61
N ASP A 622 10.79 11.29 -18.29
CA ASP A 622 11.85 12.21 -17.89
C ASP A 622 11.43 13.68 -17.94
N THR A 623 10.79 14.08 -19.03
CA THR A 623 10.36 15.48 -19.28
C THR A 623 8.94 15.80 -18.81
N TRP A 624 8.13 14.78 -18.53
CA TRP A 624 6.75 14.94 -18.06
C TRP A 624 6.68 15.80 -16.78
N GLU A 625 5.63 16.60 -16.64
CA GLU A 625 5.32 17.39 -15.43
C GLU A 625 6.46 18.35 -15.05
N GLY A 626 7.02 19.02 -16.05
CA GLY A 626 8.10 19.98 -15.86
C GLY A 626 9.43 19.34 -15.47
N GLY A 627 9.72 18.12 -15.94
CA GLY A 627 10.97 17.43 -15.64
C GLY A 627 10.92 16.55 -14.38
N ARG A 628 9.77 15.94 -14.08
CA ARG A 628 9.54 15.08 -12.91
C ARG A 628 10.57 13.95 -12.79
N GLY A 629 10.93 13.29 -13.90
CA GLY A 629 11.96 12.24 -13.85
C GLY A 629 13.34 12.76 -13.43
N ALA A 630 13.72 13.99 -13.83
CA ALA A 630 14.95 14.62 -13.37
C ALA A 630 14.89 14.97 -11.88
N ARG A 631 13.75 15.44 -11.38
CA ARG A 631 13.55 15.67 -9.94
C ARG A 631 13.61 14.37 -9.15
N CYS A 632 13.08 13.27 -9.67
CA CYS A 632 13.20 11.97 -9.01
C CYS A 632 14.63 11.42 -8.97
N ALA A 633 15.45 11.72 -9.98
CA ALA A 633 16.89 11.46 -9.92
C ALA A 633 17.58 12.33 -8.85
N PHE A 634 17.18 13.60 -8.71
CA PHE A 634 17.65 14.49 -7.65
C PHE A 634 17.28 13.99 -6.25
N TYR A 635 16.01 13.64 -6.01
CA TYR A 635 15.55 13.11 -4.73
C TYR A 635 16.29 11.84 -4.32
N LYS A 636 16.60 10.95 -5.28
CA LYS A 636 17.42 9.76 -5.03
C LYS A 636 18.81 10.10 -4.47
N GLY A 637 19.41 11.20 -4.93
CA GLY A 637 20.69 11.71 -4.44
C GLY A 637 20.64 12.34 -3.05
N LEU A 638 19.43 12.57 -2.50
CA LEU A 638 19.24 13.08 -1.14
C LEU A 638 19.07 11.97 -0.10
N ALA A 639 19.06 10.70 -0.49
CA ALA A 639 19.14 9.59 0.46
C ALA A 639 20.41 9.74 1.32
N PRO A 640 20.33 9.64 2.66
CA PRO A 640 19.22 9.15 3.50
C PRO A 640 18.33 10.24 4.14
N SER A 641 18.39 11.50 3.70
CA SER A 641 17.72 12.63 4.35
C SER A 641 16.24 12.83 3.98
N ILE A 642 15.78 12.27 2.87
CA ILE A 642 14.39 12.25 2.36
C ILE A 642 14.01 10.79 2.20
N PRO A 643 12.74 10.38 2.44
CA PRO A 643 12.25 9.01 2.50
C PRO A 643 13.23 7.98 1.96
N ALA A 644 13.94 7.44 2.95
CA ALA A 644 15.15 6.68 2.79
C ALA A 644 14.83 5.22 2.43
#